data_AF-A0A2A2RQB7-F1
#
_entry.id   AF-A0A2A2RQB7-F1
#
_cell.length_a   1.000
_cell.length_b   1.000
_cell.length_c   1.000
_cell.angle_alpha   90.00
_cell.angle_beta   90.00
_cell.angle_gamma   90.00
#
_symmetry.space_group_name_H-M   'P 1'
#
loop_
_entity.id
_entity.type
_entity.pdbx_description
1 polymer ?
#
loop_
_entity_poly.entity_id
_entity_poly.type
_entity_poly.pdbx_seq_one_letter_code
_entity_poly.pdbx_strand_id
1 'polypeptide(L)'
;MANNPCLTLAPAFGSGIPNGMSFLEGLSFSQIAGPDPERRVLANGLEVIYVHRPHIGLCTVQAWVRTGSAQEGRWEGSGISHYLEHMVFKGTGRFTNRELTEAVHRSGGNSNAYTTFDRTVYHIDAPQEGFETAMEALSEMVFDPLISEADCKMEREVILREIAMRDDEHDSILAEQVLAESLRSHPMRHPIIGHRELFVRITPEDLRAYHAGRYAPGNVVLALGGSMEPEEAFASAERWFGRFPRRPGLEVIPAFEPPQAGPRRCDLVRDVSTTKGVATWRVPGFFAQGRAPLDLCLGVLGSGNSSLLWDELREKRKLIHAIDAHVMGIRDVGLAWLSWIGDAGADAAAIERAYFEVIDRLLQKGVSQAQLDKVRRQSVVAMVNGLKNIHAAVSRYGYAACVGHDISWPRRGVEELAKVTPEELTKSARQWLKPETVTQATMRGQKAAEVALARRPTPAAESFEILTLANGVRVLLQPDEAIPKAGFGVFVAAGTAYEEAGKRGTTGLLSTLLTRDTAKRTKEEVASQVDAMGATFADYGSQITCGVWGEALSSDFAKIAELVTDGVLYPKLLPETFETERAAAIAACREAADDIVEKARLRLLEQFFGEHPLGIDASGTPETLAAITTQDLATLQQQLVVAGNLVVGISGSYDRQAALDFVEARFGHLPKVAFEPKGLPLHAPQLARSERHEAVGEQAVVCVAYPHCGFGPDLVTAANVAEELLSGMASGLFHRVREEKGLAYFVGATRVETVDQGMFYLYAGTTAEASEEVLREMEAELVRLRKGQFKPEEIEDAKRRLRVNRRQGRQSAGARMQGAMVRELVGLGANFDAEWDRRMAATDERAVQDFARRFLDAKLAQTLVVLPKKV
;
A
#
# COMPACT_ATOMS: atom_id res chain seq x y z
N MET A 1 62.87 -25.35 -51.09
CA MET A 1 62.79 -26.68 -50.45
C MET A 1 61.74 -26.60 -49.33
N ALA A 2 61.10 -27.73 -48.97
CA ALA A 2 60.26 -28.05 -47.80
C ALA A 2 59.85 -26.94 -46.78
N ASN A 3 58.66 -26.91 -46.18
CA ASN A 3 57.48 -27.80 -46.25
C ASN A 3 56.22 -27.07 -45.69
N ASN A 4 55.03 -27.63 -45.93
CA ASN A 4 53.76 -27.36 -45.19
C ASN A 4 53.53 -28.54 -44.20
N PRO A 5 52.55 -28.56 -43.24
CA PRO A 5 51.25 -27.88 -43.28
C PRO A 5 50.63 -27.35 -41.95
N CYS A 6 49.46 -26.71 -42.10
CA CYS A 6 48.25 -26.73 -41.23
C CYS A 6 48.10 -25.88 -39.94
N LEU A 7 46.95 -25.18 -39.94
CA LEU A 7 45.98 -24.94 -38.85
C LEU A 7 46.34 -24.06 -37.63
N THR A 8 45.81 -22.82 -37.66
CA THR A 8 45.16 -22.16 -36.52
C THR A 8 43.91 -21.40 -37.01
N LEU A 9 42.88 -21.29 -36.15
CA LEU A 9 41.60 -20.64 -36.44
C LEU A 9 41.54 -19.22 -35.86
N ALA A 10 40.74 -18.35 -36.46
CA ALA A 10 40.40 -17.02 -35.92
C ALA A 10 39.30 -17.13 -34.83
N PRO A 11 39.26 -16.18 -33.88
CA PRO A 11 38.33 -15.04 -34.01
C PRO A 11 39.07 -13.69 -34.04
N ALA A 12 38.61 -12.59 -34.64
CA ALA A 12 37.27 -12.07 -34.96
C ALA A 12 36.62 -11.21 -33.86
N PHE A 13 36.32 -9.95 -34.23
CA PHE A 13 35.61 -8.89 -33.51
C PHE A 13 36.17 -8.40 -32.17
N GLY A 14 36.74 -7.19 -32.22
CA GLY A 14 36.78 -6.28 -31.08
C GLY A 14 35.90 -5.05 -31.37
N SER A 15 35.20 -4.57 -30.35
CA SER A 15 34.56 -3.25 -30.31
C SER A 15 34.83 -2.63 -28.94
N GLY A 16 35.16 -1.34 -28.91
CA GLY A 16 35.59 -0.67 -27.68
C GLY A 16 34.43 -0.40 -26.73
N ILE A 17 34.51 -0.87 -25.49
CA ILE A 17 33.60 -0.48 -24.41
C ILE A 17 33.99 0.95 -23.96
N PRO A 18 33.07 1.94 -23.96
CA PRO A 18 33.36 3.27 -23.43
C PRO A 18 33.62 3.23 -21.91
N ASN A 19 34.57 4.06 -21.44
CA ASN A 19 34.90 4.16 -20.02
C ASN A 19 33.69 4.61 -19.16
N GLY A 20 33.53 3.99 -17.99
CA GLY A 20 32.85 4.62 -16.84
C GLY A 20 31.43 4.15 -16.49
N MET A 21 30.83 3.19 -17.20
CA MET A 21 29.50 2.66 -16.82
C MET A 21 29.61 1.52 -15.81
N SER A 22 29.23 1.78 -14.56
CA SER A 22 29.07 0.75 -13.52
C SER A 22 27.68 0.09 -13.59
N PHE A 23 27.64 -1.24 -13.48
CA PHE A 23 26.43 -2.06 -13.56
C PHE A 23 26.26 -2.94 -12.33
N LEU A 24 25.00 -3.25 -11.99
CA LEU A 24 24.60 -4.23 -10.98
C LEU A 24 23.28 -4.90 -11.42
N GLU A 25 23.15 -6.23 -11.26
CA GLU A 25 22.01 -7.03 -11.75
C GLU A 25 21.64 -6.80 -13.24
N GLY A 26 22.62 -6.42 -14.07
CA GLY A 26 22.43 -6.10 -15.49
C GLY A 26 21.92 -4.67 -15.78
N LEU A 27 21.61 -3.88 -14.75
CA LEU A 27 21.20 -2.48 -14.86
C LEU A 27 22.37 -1.55 -14.55
N SER A 28 22.44 -0.38 -15.20
CA SER A 28 23.42 0.65 -14.83
C SER A 28 23.04 1.30 -13.49
N PHE A 29 24.01 1.86 -12.78
CA PHE A 29 23.73 2.49 -11.48
C PHE A 29 22.70 3.63 -11.57
N SER A 30 22.61 4.36 -12.70
CA SER A 30 21.58 5.38 -12.89
C SER A 30 20.18 4.80 -13.10
N GLN A 31 20.04 3.63 -13.73
CA GLN A 31 18.75 2.93 -13.85
C GLN A 31 18.22 2.43 -12.49
N ILE A 32 19.10 2.21 -11.51
CA ILE A 32 18.75 1.77 -10.14
C ILE A 32 18.56 2.98 -9.19
N ALA A 33 19.38 4.02 -9.34
CA ALA A 33 19.35 5.22 -8.52
C ALA A 33 18.17 6.15 -8.87
N GLY A 34 17.88 6.31 -10.15
CA GLY A 34 17.01 7.34 -10.71
C GLY A 34 17.78 8.36 -11.54
N PRO A 35 17.07 9.23 -12.29
CA PRO A 35 17.69 10.39 -12.94
C PRO A 35 18.29 11.32 -11.89
N ASP A 36 19.51 11.81 -12.10
CA ASP A 36 20.14 12.74 -11.17
C ASP A 36 19.33 14.05 -11.09
N PRO A 37 18.99 14.55 -9.90
CA PRO A 37 18.18 15.75 -9.73
C PRO A 37 19.01 17.03 -9.88
N GLU A 38 18.36 18.11 -10.32
CA GLU A 38 18.89 19.45 -10.12
C GLU A 38 18.68 19.91 -8.68
N ARG A 39 19.58 20.76 -8.18
CA ARG A 39 19.54 21.32 -6.83
C ARG A 39 19.96 22.78 -6.83
N ARG A 40 19.15 23.65 -6.24
CA ARG A 40 19.46 25.07 -6.02
C ARG A 40 19.15 25.44 -4.56
N VAL A 41 19.72 26.53 -4.08
CA VAL A 41 19.42 27.08 -2.75
C VAL A 41 19.00 28.53 -2.94
N LEU A 42 17.80 28.87 -2.49
CA LEU A 42 17.23 30.21 -2.65
C LEU A 42 17.92 31.22 -1.73
N ALA A 43 17.75 32.53 -1.99
CA ALA A 43 18.40 33.57 -1.18
C ALA A 43 18.02 33.52 0.31
N ASN A 44 16.81 33.05 0.63
CA ASN A 44 16.36 32.85 2.01
C ASN A 44 16.90 31.57 2.68
N GLY A 45 17.66 30.74 1.97
CA GLY A 45 18.27 29.51 2.46
C GLY A 45 17.45 28.23 2.24
N LEU A 46 16.28 28.30 1.60
CA LEU A 46 15.51 27.10 1.23
C LEU A 46 16.30 26.23 0.23
N GLU A 47 16.42 24.95 0.54
CA GLU A 47 16.98 23.95 -0.37
C GLU A 47 15.89 23.45 -1.33
N VAL A 48 16.07 23.65 -2.63
CA VAL A 48 15.12 23.24 -3.68
C VAL A 48 15.74 22.16 -4.54
N ILE A 49 15.01 21.07 -4.73
CA ILE A 49 15.42 19.88 -5.49
C ILE A 49 14.40 19.66 -6.60
N TYR A 50 14.85 19.41 -7.82
CA TYR A 50 13.96 19.12 -8.95
C TYR A 50 14.32 17.81 -9.66
N VAL A 51 13.34 16.90 -9.74
CA VAL A 51 13.40 15.67 -10.55
C VAL A 51 12.56 15.88 -11.82
N HIS A 52 13.22 16.33 -12.89
CA HIS A 52 12.58 16.47 -14.19
C HIS A 52 12.21 15.11 -14.79
N ARG A 53 10.98 14.97 -15.29
CA ARG A 53 10.51 13.85 -16.12
C ARG A 53 9.57 14.40 -17.20
N PRO A 54 10.01 14.54 -18.46
CA PRO A 54 9.17 15.07 -19.52
C PRO A 54 8.03 14.08 -19.87
N HIS A 55 6.97 14.60 -20.49
CA HIS A 55 5.85 13.84 -21.06
C HIS A 55 4.98 13.01 -20.09
N ILE A 56 5.12 13.12 -18.77
CA ILE A 56 4.23 12.43 -17.81
C ILE A 56 2.95 13.22 -17.48
N GLY A 57 2.90 14.53 -17.78
CA GLY A 57 1.70 15.37 -17.59
C GLY A 57 1.24 15.54 -16.13
N LEU A 58 2.14 15.27 -15.17
CA LEU A 58 1.91 15.32 -13.73
C LEU A 58 3.04 16.10 -13.05
N CYS A 59 2.75 16.65 -11.87
CA CYS A 59 3.73 17.24 -10.97
C CYS A 59 3.50 16.80 -9.51
N THR A 60 4.56 16.85 -8.72
CA THR A 60 4.55 16.67 -7.26
C THR A 60 5.31 17.83 -6.63
N VAL A 61 4.72 18.40 -5.57
CA VAL A 61 5.29 19.48 -4.77
C VAL A 61 5.35 18.99 -3.34
N GLN A 62 6.55 18.88 -2.74
CA GLN A 62 6.75 18.28 -1.43
C GLN A 62 7.61 19.16 -0.52
N ALA A 63 7.08 19.55 0.63
CA ALA A 63 7.80 20.31 1.65
C ALA A 63 8.23 19.38 2.79
N TRP A 64 9.51 19.07 2.83
CA TRP A 64 10.13 18.18 3.82
C TRP A 64 10.71 19.01 4.95
N VAL A 65 10.01 19.09 6.08
CA VAL A 65 10.45 19.83 7.26
C VAL A 65 11.36 18.93 8.10
N ARG A 66 12.57 19.42 8.43
CA ARG A 66 13.55 18.74 9.29
C ARG A 66 13.15 18.85 10.78
N THR A 67 11.96 18.34 11.11
CA THR A 67 11.44 18.19 12.47
C THR A 67 10.37 17.10 12.51
N GLY A 68 10.48 16.17 13.44
CA GLY A 68 9.45 15.21 13.81
C GLY A 68 9.38 15.05 15.34
N SER A 69 8.71 14.02 15.83
CA SER A 69 8.44 13.87 17.28
C SER A 69 9.73 13.79 18.12
N ALA A 70 10.84 13.29 17.56
CA ALA A 70 12.13 13.25 18.24
C ALA A 70 12.90 14.59 18.23
N GLN A 71 12.31 15.67 17.70
CA GLN A 71 12.86 17.04 17.76
C GLN A 71 11.91 18.03 18.46
N GLU A 72 10.94 17.54 19.23
CA GLU A 72 10.01 18.37 20.04
C GLU A 72 10.71 19.11 21.19
N GLY A 73 11.87 18.63 21.69
CA GLY A 73 12.72 19.37 22.63
C GLY A 73 11.99 19.66 23.96
N ARG A 74 11.66 20.93 24.25
CA ARG A 74 10.91 21.29 25.48
C ARG A 74 9.50 20.69 25.53
N TRP A 75 9.01 20.21 24.40
CA TRP A 75 7.70 19.57 24.20
C TRP A 75 7.81 18.04 24.01
N GLU A 76 8.97 17.44 24.28
CA GLU A 76 9.23 16.01 24.04
C GLU A 76 8.13 15.07 24.56
N GLY A 77 7.63 14.22 23.67
CA GLY A 77 6.59 13.24 23.98
C GLY A 77 5.18 13.83 24.11
N SER A 78 4.97 15.08 23.71
CA SER A 78 3.64 15.70 23.68
C SER A 78 2.92 15.54 22.35
N GLY A 79 3.63 15.24 21.25
CA GLY A 79 3.02 15.08 19.92
C GLY A 79 2.77 16.41 19.21
N ILE A 80 3.43 17.50 19.64
CA ILE A 80 3.28 18.83 19.04
C ILE A 80 3.67 18.88 17.55
N SER A 81 4.51 17.95 17.06
CA SER A 81 4.79 17.80 15.62
C SER A 81 3.55 17.35 14.84
N HIS A 82 2.92 16.26 15.29
CA HIS A 82 1.70 15.71 14.70
C HIS A 82 0.53 16.70 14.80
N TYR A 83 0.43 17.40 15.94
CA TYR A 83 -0.58 18.43 16.12
C TYR A 83 -0.39 19.61 15.16
N LEU A 84 0.84 20.09 14.97
CA LEU A 84 1.10 21.17 14.01
C LEU A 84 0.82 20.74 12.56
N GLU A 85 1.03 19.46 12.23
CA GLU A 85 0.65 18.90 10.92
C GLU A 85 -0.84 19.08 10.62
N HIS A 86 -1.71 18.69 11.54
CA HIS A 86 -3.16 18.89 11.38
C HIS A 86 -3.52 20.38 11.29
N MET A 87 -2.90 21.21 12.12
CA MET A 87 -3.16 22.65 12.18
C MET A 87 -2.76 23.41 10.90
N VAL A 88 -1.79 22.91 10.14
CA VAL A 88 -1.36 23.47 8.84
C VAL A 88 -2.47 23.41 7.78
N PHE A 89 -3.43 22.49 7.89
CA PHE A 89 -4.59 22.43 6.98
C PHE A 89 -5.72 23.40 7.36
N LYS A 90 -5.73 23.97 8.57
CA LYS A 90 -6.87 24.75 9.09
C LYS A 90 -6.90 26.22 8.62
N GLY A 91 -6.15 26.55 7.56
CA GLY A 91 -6.12 27.88 6.91
C GLY A 91 -4.89 28.70 7.26
N THR A 92 -4.71 29.82 6.55
CA THR A 92 -3.52 30.67 6.57
C THR A 92 -3.87 32.15 6.76
N GLY A 93 -2.87 33.03 6.84
CA GLY A 93 -3.10 34.48 6.91
C GLY A 93 -3.79 35.08 5.67
N ARG A 94 -3.79 34.38 4.53
CA ARG A 94 -4.42 34.84 3.26
C ARG A 94 -5.65 34.06 2.83
N PHE A 95 -5.78 32.79 3.20
CA PHE A 95 -6.79 31.88 2.66
C PHE A 95 -7.39 30.99 3.75
N THR A 96 -8.70 30.75 3.70
CA THR A 96 -9.33 29.71 4.52
C THR A 96 -8.91 28.31 4.06
N ASN A 97 -9.00 27.31 4.96
CA ASN A 97 -8.89 25.88 4.61
C ASN A 97 -9.70 25.58 3.34
N ARG A 98 -10.97 26.00 3.32
CA ARG A 98 -11.89 25.72 2.22
C ARG A 98 -11.43 26.31 0.89
N GLU A 99 -10.87 27.53 0.86
CA GLU A 99 -10.37 28.14 -0.38
C GLU A 99 -9.14 27.41 -0.92
N LEU A 100 -8.19 27.03 -0.06
CA LEU A 100 -7.01 26.24 -0.43
C LEU A 100 -7.41 24.86 -0.95
N THR A 101 -8.25 24.16 -0.21
CA THR A 101 -8.77 22.82 -0.52
C THR A 101 -9.59 22.82 -1.82
N GLU A 102 -10.49 23.79 -2.01
CA GLU A 102 -11.22 23.94 -3.29
C GLU A 102 -10.30 24.34 -4.45
N ALA A 103 -9.26 25.16 -4.23
CA ALA A 103 -8.32 25.53 -5.29
C ALA A 103 -7.48 24.32 -5.77
N VAL A 104 -6.89 23.57 -4.84
CA VAL A 104 -6.10 22.37 -5.13
C VAL A 104 -6.96 21.32 -5.84
N HIS A 105 -8.17 21.05 -5.33
CA HIS A 105 -9.09 20.10 -5.97
C HIS A 105 -9.56 20.56 -7.36
N ARG A 106 -9.76 21.86 -7.58
CA ARG A 106 -10.15 22.42 -8.88
C ARG A 106 -9.05 22.32 -9.92
N SER A 107 -7.78 22.39 -9.52
CA SER A 107 -6.65 22.04 -10.39
C SER A 107 -6.46 20.52 -10.59
N GLY A 108 -7.33 19.68 -10.03
CA GLY A 108 -7.21 18.22 -10.04
C GLY A 108 -6.11 17.69 -9.11
N GLY A 109 -5.56 18.52 -8.22
CA GLY A 109 -4.58 18.10 -7.24
C GLY A 109 -5.22 17.38 -6.05
N ASN A 110 -4.41 16.61 -5.33
CA ASN A 110 -4.73 16.07 -4.01
C ASN A 110 -3.59 16.41 -3.03
N SER A 111 -3.95 16.89 -1.84
CA SER A 111 -3.02 17.19 -0.75
C SER A 111 -2.99 16.06 0.30
N ASN A 112 -1.84 15.85 0.93
CA ASN A 112 -1.73 15.01 2.13
C ASN A 112 -0.46 15.38 2.93
N ALA A 113 -0.34 14.88 4.16
CA ALA A 113 0.86 15.01 4.98
C ALA A 113 1.16 13.72 5.77
N TYR A 114 2.31 13.69 6.44
CA TYR A 114 2.61 12.75 7.53
C TYR A 114 3.78 13.24 8.41
N THR A 115 3.75 12.90 9.70
CA THR A 115 4.84 13.07 10.68
C THR A 115 5.50 11.74 11.01
N THR A 116 6.83 11.76 11.18
CA THR A 116 7.62 10.65 11.75
C THR A 116 8.45 11.15 12.94
N PHE A 117 9.37 10.31 13.44
CA PHE A 117 10.33 10.72 14.47
C PHE A 117 11.29 11.85 14.02
N ASP A 118 11.60 11.97 12.73
CA ASP A 118 12.69 12.82 12.19
C ASP A 118 12.27 13.90 11.18
N ARG A 119 11.00 13.90 10.75
CA ARG A 119 10.48 14.84 9.74
C ARG A 119 8.95 14.94 9.80
N THR A 120 8.45 16.03 9.24
CA THR A 120 7.04 16.21 8.85
C THR A 120 7.06 16.57 7.37
N VAL A 121 6.27 15.88 6.56
CA VAL A 121 6.27 16.04 5.10
C VAL A 121 4.87 16.38 4.64
N TYR A 122 4.73 17.50 3.95
CA TYR A 122 3.49 17.93 3.31
C TYR A 122 3.66 17.82 1.80
N HIS A 123 2.66 17.32 1.08
CA HIS A 123 2.73 17.23 -0.38
C HIS A 123 1.41 17.52 -1.07
N ILE A 124 1.53 17.97 -2.32
CA ILE A 124 0.43 18.08 -3.29
C ILE A 124 0.89 17.40 -4.58
N ASP A 125 0.09 16.44 -5.05
CA ASP A 125 0.28 15.75 -6.32
C ASP A 125 -0.86 16.13 -7.28
N ALA A 126 -0.52 16.57 -8.50
CA ALA A 126 -1.47 17.20 -9.43
C ALA A 126 -1.12 16.96 -10.91
N PRO A 127 -2.06 17.22 -11.85
CA PRO A 127 -1.73 17.50 -13.25
C PRO A 127 -0.71 18.63 -13.39
N GLN A 128 0.07 18.63 -14.47
CA GLN A 128 1.09 19.67 -14.73
C GLN A 128 0.50 21.10 -14.73
N GLU A 129 -0.74 21.24 -15.19
CA GLU A 129 -1.48 22.50 -15.22
C GLU A 129 -1.78 23.06 -13.81
N GLY A 130 -1.79 22.20 -12.79
CA GLY A 130 -1.99 22.56 -11.38
C GLY A 130 -0.72 22.93 -10.62
N PHE A 131 0.46 22.92 -11.25
CA PHE A 131 1.74 23.11 -10.56
C PHE A 131 1.82 24.44 -9.80
N GLU A 132 1.44 25.57 -10.42
CA GLU A 132 1.44 26.87 -9.73
C GLU A 132 0.47 26.93 -8.54
N THR A 133 -0.70 26.27 -8.65
CA THR A 133 -1.68 26.18 -7.55
C THR A 133 -1.16 25.34 -6.40
N ALA A 134 -0.48 24.22 -6.69
CA ALA A 134 0.20 23.40 -5.69
C ALA A 134 1.36 24.16 -5.02
N MET A 135 2.11 24.96 -5.77
CA MET A 135 3.20 25.79 -5.27
C MET A 135 2.69 26.93 -4.37
N GLU A 136 1.64 27.67 -4.76
CA GLU A 136 1.03 28.68 -3.87
C GLU A 136 0.50 28.03 -2.60
N ALA A 137 -0.39 27.03 -2.73
CA ALA A 137 -1.08 26.43 -1.59
C ALA A 137 -0.10 25.82 -0.56
N LEU A 138 0.88 25.03 -1.01
CA LEU A 138 1.86 24.43 -0.09
C LEU A 138 2.77 25.49 0.55
N SER A 139 3.11 26.56 -0.18
CA SER A 139 3.93 27.66 0.37
C SER A 139 3.19 28.44 1.47
N GLU A 140 1.88 28.66 1.31
CA GLU A 140 1.01 29.29 2.30
C GLU A 140 0.84 28.39 3.53
N MET A 141 0.41 27.15 3.33
CA MET A 141 0.13 26.17 4.38
C MET A 141 1.35 25.96 5.29
N VAL A 142 2.53 25.72 4.71
CA VAL A 142 3.73 25.37 5.49
C VAL A 142 4.34 26.59 6.20
N PHE A 143 4.30 27.79 5.62
CA PHE A 143 5.03 28.95 6.16
C PHE A 143 4.18 30.03 6.83
N ASP A 144 2.86 30.08 6.62
CA ASP A 144 1.95 31.07 7.23
C ASP A 144 0.59 30.48 7.74
N PRO A 145 0.57 29.33 8.46
CA PRO A 145 -0.67 28.76 8.99
C PRO A 145 -1.27 29.64 10.10
N LEU A 146 -2.61 29.74 10.13
CA LEU A 146 -3.34 30.68 10.98
C LEU A 146 -3.26 30.33 12.48
N ILE A 147 -3.28 29.03 12.81
CA ILE A 147 -3.22 28.48 14.19
C ILE A 147 -4.17 29.25 15.14
N SER A 148 -5.48 29.23 14.83
CA SER A 148 -6.51 29.88 15.63
C SER A 148 -6.83 29.08 16.91
N GLU A 149 -7.28 29.76 17.97
CA GLU A 149 -7.68 29.10 19.21
C GLU A 149 -8.88 28.15 19.02
N ALA A 150 -9.79 28.48 18.11
CA ALA A 150 -10.98 27.68 17.83
C ALA A 150 -10.60 26.38 17.10
N ASP A 151 -9.76 26.46 16.08
CA ASP A 151 -9.26 25.30 15.33
C ASP A 151 -8.40 24.42 16.23
N CYS A 152 -7.49 25.00 17.03
CA CYS A 152 -6.76 24.28 18.07
C CYS A 152 -7.70 23.62 19.09
N LYS A 153 -8.87 24.17 19.39
CA LYS A 153 -9.82 23.50 20.29
C LYS A 153 -10.44 22.28 19.60
N MET A 154 -10.93 22.43 18.38
CA MET A 154 -11.58 21.34 17.63
C MET A 154 -10.60 20.20 17.34
N GLU A 155 -9.40 20.53 16.86
CA GLU A 155 -8.41 19.54 16.44
C GLU A 155 -7.76 18.78 17.62
N ARG A 156 -7.68 19.40 18.80
CA ARG A 156 -7.30 18.69 20.04
C ARG A 156 -8.28 17.56 20.35
N GLU A 157 -9.59 17.75 20.12
CA GLU A 157 -10.57 16.68 20.33
C GLU A 157 -10.47 15.61 19.23
N VAL A 158 -10.05 15.95 18.00
CA VAL A 158 -9.72 14.95 16.96
C VAL A 158 -8.54 14.08 17.41
N ILE A 159 -7.40 14.69 17.70
CA ILE A 159 -6.17 13.96 18.06
C ILE A 159 -6.31 13.23 19.40
N LEU A 160 -7.07 13.74 20.38
CA LEU A 160 -7.39 13.01 21.62
C LEU A 160 -8.13 11.69 21.37
N ARG A 161 -8.90 11.59 20.28
CA ARG A 161 -9.63 10.39 19.90
C ARG A 161 -8.79 9.47 19.00
N GLU A 162 -7.89 10.02 18.20
CA GLU A 162 -6.85 9.24 17.51
C GLU A 162 -5.87 8.59 18.51
N ILE A 163 -5.53 9.28 19.62
CA ILE A 163 -4.78 8.68 20.75
C ILE A 163 -5.57 7.52 21.37
N ALA A 164 -6.88 7.69 21.62
CA ALA A 164 -7.71 6.65 22.22
C ALA A 164 -7.93 5.44 21.28
N MET A 165 -8.20 5.67 20.00
CA MET A 165 -8.28 4.59 18.99
C MET A 165 -7.01 3.75 18.92
N ARG A 166 -5.86 4.33 19.29
CA ARG A 166 -4.57 3.64 19.29
C ARG A 166 -4.36 2.72 20.50
N ASP A 167 -5.20 2.83 21.54
CA ASP A 167 -5.28 1.84 22.63
C ASP A 167 -6.05 0.56 22.22
N ASP A 168 -6.82 0.59 21.11
CA ASP A 168 -7.36 -0.60 20.43
C ASP A 168 -6.35 -1.19 19.38
N GLU A 169 -5.38 -0.40 18.88
CA GLU A 169 -4.35 -0.83 17.93
C GLU A 169 -3.22 -1.66 18.58
N HIS A 170 -3.50 -2.92 18.85
CA HIS A 170 -2.58 -3.84 19.52
C HIS A 170 -1.15 -3.94 18.96
N ASP A 171 -0.96 -3.80 17.64
CA ASP A 171 0.38 -3.79 17.03
C ASP A 171 1.12 -2.46 17.21
N SER A 172 0.41 -1.33 17.19
CA SER A 172 0.97 -0.02 17.59
C SER A 172 1.45 -0.08 19.04
N ILE A 173 0.65 -0.66 19.95
CA ILE A 173 1.01 -0.80 21.36
C ILE A 173 2.25 -1.68 21.54
N LEU A 174 2.33 -2.85 20.87
CA LEU A 174 3.51 -3.72 20.97
C LEU A 174 4.77 -3.02 20.43
N ALA A 175 4.65 -2.29 19.31
CA ALA A 175 5.75 -1.53 18.72
C ALA A 175 6.23 -0.38 19.63
N GLU A 176 5.31 0.32 20.31
CA GLU A 176 5.65 1.38 21.26
C GLU A 176 6.31 0.87 22.53
N GLN A 177 5.80 -0.22 23.11
CA GLN A 177 6.37 -0.76 24.35
C GLN A 177 7.78 -1.32 24.11
N VAL A 178 8.06 -1.95 22.96
CA VAL A 178 9.42 -2.37 22.61
C VAL A 178 10.33 -1.17 22.29
N LEU A 179 9.82 -0.09 21.67
CA LEU A 179 10.56 1.17 21.48
C LEU A 179 10.94 1.84 22.81
N ALA A 180 9.96 1.98 23.71
CA ALA A 180 10.11 2.66 25.00
C ALA A 180 11.03 1.92 25.98
N GLU A 181 11.15 0.59 25.85
CA GLU A 181 12.11 -0.23 26.58
C GLU A 181 13.47 -0.31 25.87
N SER A 182 13.52 -0.22 24.52
CA SER A 182 14.79 -0.17 23.76
C SER A 182 15.57 1.12 24.00
N LEU A 183 14.87 2.23 24.23
CA LEU A 183 15.44 3.57 24.32
C LEU A 183 15.09 4.24 25.66
N ARG A 184 16.10 4.47 26.49
CA ARG A 184 15.96 5.02 27.85
C ARG A 184 16.09 6.54 27.91
N SER A 185 16.72 7.18 26.94
CA SER A 185 16.97 8.63 26.92
C SER A 185 16.79 9.29 25.56
N HIS A 186 16.70 8.51 24.48
CA HIS A 186 16.51 9.05 23.14
C HIS A 186 15.03 9.30 22.80
N PRO A 187 14.64 10.50 22.29
CA PRO A 187 13.23 10.89 22.13
C PRO A 187 12.36 9.97 21.25
N MET A 188 12.95 9.22 20.30
CA MET A 188 12.28 8.14 19.54
C MET A 188 11.63 7.04 20.42
N ARG A 189 11.89 7.04 21.73
CA ARG A 189 11.16 6.26 22.74
C ARG A 189 9.70 6.69 22.97
N HIS A 190 9.32 7.87 22.50
CA HIS A 190 7.99 8.45 22.66
C HIS A 190 7.12 8.22 21.41
N PRO A 191 5.80 8.02 21.58
CA PRO A 191 4.87 7.87 20.47
C PRO A 191 4.82 9.14 19.62
N ILE A 192 4.67 9.00 18.29
CA ILE A 192 4.64 10.16 17.36
C ILE A 192 3.45 11.09 17.66
N ILE A 193 2.31 10.51 18.04
CA ILE A 193 1.08 11.22 18.43
C ILE A 193 1.15 11.86 19.84
N GLY A 194 2.19 11.54 20.62
CA GLY A 194 2.37 12.03 21.99
C GLY A 194 1.60 11.25 23.07
N HIS A 195 1.98 11.47 24.33
CA HIS A 195 1.28 10.94 25.50
C HIS A 195 0.12 11.84 25.87
N ARG A 196 -1.06 11.27 26.14
CA ARG A 196 -2.32 12.01 26.37
C ARG A 196 -2.19 13.10 27.43
N GLU A 197 -1.54 12.80 28.56
CA GLU A 197 -1.35 13.71 29.69
C GLU A 197 -0.32 14.83 29.45
N LEU A 198 0.44 14.76 28.36
CA LEU A 198 1.30 15.83 27.86
C LEU A 198 0.62 16.61 26.73
N PHE A 199 -0.03 15.90 25.79
CA PHE A 199 -0.77 16.48 24.67
C PHE A 199 -1.83 17.51 25.11
N VAL A 200 -2.62 17.20 26.15
CA VAL A 200 -3.63 18.12 26.70
C VAL A 200 -3.07 19.45 27.22
N ARG A 201 -1.76 19.56 27.44
CA ARG A 201 -1.09 20.78 27.93
C ARG A 201 -0.64 21.72 26.82
N ILE A 202 -0.66 21.29 25.56
CA ILE A 202 -0.20 22.10 24.42
C ILE A 202 -1.15 23.29 24.22
N THR A 203 -0.60 24.50 24.29
CA THR A 203 -1.32 25.75 24.01
C THR A 203 -1.23 26.14 22.52
N PRO A 204 -2.15 26.98 22.01
CA PRO A 204 -1.99 27.60 20.69
C PRO A 204 -0.68 28.41 20.58
N GLU A 205 -0.23 29.01 21.68
CA GLU A 205 1.02 29.77 21.78
C GLU A 205 2.25 28.85 21.62
N ASP A 206 2.19 27.62 22.17
CA ASP A 206 3.22 26.60 21.96
C ASP A 206 3.29 26.15 20.49
N LEU A 207 2.14 25.91 19.84
CA LEU A 207 2.09 25.57 18.42
C LEU A 207 2.71 26.67 17.55
N ARG A 208 2.35 27.94 17.78
CA ARG A 208 2.94 29.09 17.07
C ARG A 208 4.43 29.24 17.35
N ALA A 209 4.89 28.96 18.58
CA ALA A 209 6.31 28.99 18.93
C ALA A 209 7.11 27.84 18.30
N TYR A 210 6.54 26.63 18.24
CA TYR A 210 7.14 25.46 17.60
C TYR A 210 7.23 25.66 16.08
N HIS A 211 6.15 26.13 15.45
CA HIS A 211 6.15 26.52 14.03
C HIS A 211 7.23 27.56 13.74
N ALA A 212 7.21 28.70 14.44
CA ALA A 212 8.12 29.82 14.16
C ALA A 212 9.61 29.45 14.27
N GLY A 213 9.97 28.46 15.09
CA GLY A 213 11.33 27.96 15.26
C GLY A 213 11.73 26.77 14.39
N ARG A 214 10.77 25.96 13.91
CA ARG A 214 11.02 24.75 13.09
C ARG A 214 10.74 24.93 11.60
N TYR A 215 9.77 25.76 11.23
CA TYR A 215 9.29 25.98 9.87
C TYR A 215 9.98 27.21 9.25
N ALA A 216 11.29 27.31 9.46
CA ALA A 216 12.15 28.30 8.82
C ALA A 216 12.65 27.78 7.47
N PRO A 217 12.82 28.60 6.42
CA PRO A 217 13.22 28.14 5.08
C PRO A 217 14.48 27.25 5.07
N GLY A 218 15.51 27.60 5.85
CA GLY A 218 16.74 26.80 5.97
C GLY A 218 16.61 25.47 6.75
N ASN A 219 15.44 25.16 7.30
CA ASN A 219 15.12 23.88 7.95
C ASN A 219 14.12 23.03 7.13
N VAL A 220 13.80 23.47 5.90
CA VAL A 220 12.90 22.78 4.97
C VAL A 220 13.67 22.40 3.70
N VAL A 221 13.28 21.30 3.07
CA VAL A 221 13.68 20.95 1.71
C VAL A 221 12.43 20.92 0.84
N LEU A 222 12.40 21.74 -0.21
CA LEU A 222 11.35 21.74 -1.21
C LEU A 222 11.75 20.76 -2.32
N ALA A 223 11.19 19.56 -2.28
CA ALA A 223 11.42 18.52 -3.28
C ALA A 223 10.28 18.55 -4.31
N LEU A 224 10.65 18.79 -5.57
CA LEU A 224 9.77 19.02 -6.70
C LEU A 224 10.02 17.97 -7.80
N GLY A 225 9.02 17.67 -8.61
CA GLY A 225 9.21 16.89 -9.84
C GLY A 225 8.00 16.93 -10.76
N GLY A 226 8.21 16.67 -12.05
CA GLY A 226 7.15 16.70 -13.05
C GLY A 226 7.68 16.95 -14.47
N SER A 227 6.80 17.38 -15.37
CA SER A 227 7.10 17.63 -16.79
C SER A 227 7.34 19.10 -17.19
N MET A 228 7.38 20.02 -16.22
CA MET A 228 7.77 21.42 -16.43
C MET A 228 9.26 21.53 -16.82
N GLU A 229 9.67 22.62 -17.47
CA GLU A 229 11.11 22.84 -17.69
C GLU A 229 11.81 23.21 -16.36
N PRO A 230 13.07 22.78 -16.12
CA PRO A 230 13.73 23.01 -14.82
C PRO A 230 13.79 24.48 -14.39
N GLU A 231 14.07 25.39 -15.32
CA GLU A 231 14.10 26.83 -15.02
C GLU A 231 12.72 27.39 -14.62
N GLU A 232 11.62 26.84 -15.15
CA GLU A 232 10.25 27.21 -14.75
C GLU A 232 9.97 26.75 -13.32
N ALA A 233 10.35 25.52 -12.99
CA ALA A 233 10.19 24.97 -11.63
C ALA A 233 11.00 25.76 -10.58
N PHE A 234 12.23 26.16 -10.90
CA PHE A 234 13.04 26.99 -10.00
C PHE A 234 12.56 28.46 -9.92
N ALA A 235 12.08 29.05 -11.02
CA ALA A 235 11.48 30.39 -11.00
C ALA A 235 10.16 30.43 -10.20
N SER A 236 9.37 29.34 -10.25
CA SER A 236 8.19 29.15 -9.42
C SER A 236 8.55 29.01 -7.93
N ALA A 237 9.63 28.27 -7.61
CA ALA A 237 10.12 28.15 -6.24
C ALA A 237 10.58 29.50 -5.66
N GLU A 238 11.33 30.31 -6.41
CA GLU A 238 11.72 31.66 -5.97
C GLU A 238 10.49 32.57 -5.78
N ARG A 239 9.50 32.51 -6.69
CA ARG A 239 8.24 33.26 -6.59
C ARG A 239 7.44 32.94 -5.32
N TRP A 240 7.15 31.65 -5.10
CA TRP A 240 6.22 31.22 -4.05
C TRP A 240 6.90 31.02 -2.70
N PHE A 241 8.17 30.62 -2.65
CA PHE A 241 8.88 30.31 -1.41
C PHE A 241 10.01 31.30 -1.09
N GLY A 242 10.63 31.95 -2.09
CA GLY A 242 11.70 32.93 -1.86
C GLY A 242 11.26 34.15 -1.04
N ARG A 243 9.96 34.51 -1.11
CA ARG A 243 9.33 35.59 -0.33
C ARG A 243 9.40 35.43 1.20
N PHE A 244 9.55 34.20 1.72
CA PHE A 244 9.58 34.00 3.17
C PHE A 244 10.94 34.37 3.77
N PRO A 245 10.98 35.12 4.89
CA PRO A 245 12.23 35.63 5.44
C PRO A 245 13.11 34.49 5.99
N ARG A 246 14.42 34.58 5.73
CA ARG A 246 15.41 33.71 6.38
C ARG A 246 15.39 33.93 7.90
N ARG A 247 15.09 32.88 8.65
CA ARG A 247 15.18 32.84 10.11
C ARG A 247 16.32 31.90 10.54
N PRO A 248 17.01 32.13 11.67
CA PRO A 248 17.82 31.10 12.30
C PRO A 248 16.89 29.96 12.74
N GLY A 249 17.18 28.73 12.34
CA GLY A 249 16.45 27.55 12.83
C GLY A 249 16.82 27.24 14.28
N LEU A 250 15.93 26.55 15.00
CA LEU A 250 16.24 26.01 16.32
C LEU A 250 17.40 25.01 16.25
N GLU A 251 18.34 25.13 17.18
CA GLU A 251 19.46 24.21 17.33
C GLU A 251 18.95 22.79 17.64
N VAL A 252 19.33 21.81 16.80
CA VAL A 252 19.05 20.40 17.05
C VAL A 252 20.14 19.86 17.96
N ILE A 253 19.86 19.84 19.26
CA ILE A 253 20.69 19.13 20.24
C ILE A 253 20.66 17.63 19.85
N PRO A 254 21.79 16.98 19.52
CA PRO A 254 21.79 15.57 19.15
C PRO A 254 21.37 14.70 20.33
N ALA A 255 20.42 13.79 20.10
CA ALA A 255 19.90 12.93 21.14
C ALA A 255 20.92 11.84 21.51
N PHE A 256 21.13 11.61 22.81
CA PHE A 256 22.07 10.62 23.30
C PHE A 256 21.36 9.45 23.99
N GLU A 257 21.42 8.27 23.39
CA GLU A 257 21.08 7.01 24.06
C GLU A 257 22.36 6.40 24.68
N PRO A 258 22.37 6.05 25.98
CA PRO A 258 23.48 5.32 26.60
C PRO A 258 23.62 3.89 26.03
N PRO A 259 24.80 3.24 26.13
CA PRO A 259 24.96 1.83 25.76
C PRO A 259 24.04 0.92 26.59
N GLN A 260 23.41 -0.07 25.94
CA GLN A 260 22.63 -1.10 26.62
C GLN A 260 23.57 -2.11 27.31
N ALA A 261 23.42 -2.27 28.63
CA ALA A 261 24.33 -3.05 29.48
C ALA A 261 23.88 -4.51 29.74
N GLY A 262 22.77 -4.94 29.15
CA GLY A 262 22.20 -6.28 29.30
C GLY A 262 20.86 -6.40 28.55
N PRO A 263 20.34 -7.63 28.36
CA PRO A 263 19.07 -7.85 27.68
C PRO A 263 17.89 -7.23 28.44
N ARG A 264 16.86 -6.82 27.70
CA ARG A 264 15.64 -6.20 28.25
C ARG A 264 14.39 -6.94 27.75
N ARG A 265 13.33 -6.97 28.56
CA ARG A 265 12.09 -7.69 28.23
C ARG A 265 10.84 -6.95 28.69
N CYS A 266 9.80 -6.96 27.85
CA CYS A 266 8.43 -6.58 28.19
C CYS A 266 7.47 -7.74 27.82
N ASP A 267 6.61 -8.18 28.74
CA ASP A 267 5.51 -9.08 28.43
C ASP A 267 4.18 -8.37 28.69
N LEU A 268 3.35 -8.26 27.65
CA LEU A 268 2.05 -7.64 27.64
C LEU A 268 0.97 -8.73 27.62
N VAL A 269 -0.11 -8.50 28.37
CA VAL A 269 -1.35 -9.31 28.31
C VAL A 269 -2.49 -8.39 27.89
N ARG A 270 -3.29 -8.88 26.95
CA ARG A 270 -4.48 -8.23 26.36
C ARG A 270 -5.48 -9.31 25.98
N ASP A 271 -6.71 -8.93 25.64
CA ASP A 271 -7.62 -9.80 24.86
C ASP A 271 -7.25 -9.78 23.36
N VAL A 272 -5.93 -9.68 23.08
CA VAL A 272 -5.38 -10.27 21.86
C VAL A 272 -5.34 -11.78 21.99
N SER A 273 -4.69 -12.40 21.03
CA SER A 273 -5.39 -13.43 20.33
C SER A 273 -4.37 -14.27 19.56
N THR A 274 -3.75 -13.76 18.49
CA THR A 274 -2.41 -14.25 18.14
C THR A 274 -1.43 -13.90 19.25
N THR A 275 -0.43 -14.76 19.45
CA THR A 275 0.75 -14.41 20.25
C THR A 275 1.72 -13.70 19.32
N LYS A 276 2.04 -12.44 19.64
CA LYS A 276 2.92 -11.61 18.81
C LYS A 276 4.19 -11.27 19.57
N GLY A 277 5.31 -11.13 18.88
CA GLY A 277 6.56 -10.74 19.51
C GLY A 277 7.49 -9.94 18.60
N VAL A 278 8.31 -9.11 19.24
CA VAL A 278 9.33 -8.28 18.59
C VAL A 278 10.65 -8.44 19.34
N ALA A 279 11.74 -8.61 18.60
CA ALA A 279 13.10 -8.52 19.10
C ALA A 279 13.83 -7.38 18.40
N THR A 280 14.57 -6.59 19.16
CA THR A 280 15.29 -5.42 18.63
C THR A 280 16.72 -5.34 19.12
N TRP A 281 17.60 -4.77 18.30
CA TRP A 281 18.99 -4.46 18.64
C TRP A 281 19.35 -3.04 18.20
N ARG A 282 19.95 -2.25 19.10
CA ARG A 282 20.42 -0.90 18.76
C ARG A 282 21.58 -0.96 17.75
N VAL A 283 21.41 -0.24 16.65
CA VAL A 283 22.31 -0.20 15.49
C VAL A 283 22.55 1.25 15.04
N PRO A 284 23.48 1.51 14.11
CA PRO A 284 23.68 2.85 13.55
C PRO A 284 22.43 3.34 12.79
N GLY A 285 22.23 4.66 12.79
CA GLY A 285 21.18 5.32 12.01
C GLY A 285 21.27 5.06 10.50
N PHE A 286 20.19 5.38 9.78
CA PHE A 286 19.93 4.96 8.39
C PHE A 286 21.03 5.35 7.40
N PHE A 287 21.68 6.50 7.60
CA PHE A 287 22.71 7.05 6.71
C PHE A 287 24.15 6.82 7.21
N ALA A 288 24.35 5.91 8.17
CA ALA A 288 25.67 5.59 8.69
C ALA A 288 26.51 4.73 7.72
N GLN A 289 27.81 4.98 7.66
CA GLN A 289 28.73 4.18 6.86
C GLN A 289 28.77 2.71 7.36
N GLY A 290 28.74 1.75 6.44
CA GLY A 290 28.75 0.32 6.78
C GLY A 290 27.37 -0.23 7.22
N ARG A 291 26.29 0.53 6.96
CA ARG A 291 24.92 0.13 7.27
C ARG A 291 24.37 -0.94 6.32
N ALA A 292 24.63 -0.84 5.01
CA ALA A 292 24.09 -1.77 4.00
C ALA A 292 24.40 -3.27 4.26
N PRO A 293 25.61 -3.68 4.73
CA PRO A 293 25.86 -5.06 5.14
C PRO A 293 24.97 -5.58 6.28
N LEU A 294 24.44 -4.71 7.15
CA LEU A 294 23.47 -5.12 8.18
C LEU A 294 22.08 -5.32 7.59
N ASP A 295 21.61 -4.34 6.80
CA ASP A 295 20.28 -4.37 6.17
C ASP A 295 20.13 -5.62 5.28
N LEU A 296 21.16 -5.95 4.49
CA LEU A 296 21.18 -7.16 3.66
C LEU A 296 21.22 -8.45 4.49
N CYS A 297 21.93 -8.47 5.63
CA CYS A 297 21.98 -9.65 6.49
C CYS A 297 20.62 -9.93 7.18
N LEU A 298 19.89 -8.87 7.55
CA LEU A 298 18.51 -8.99 8.02
C LEU A 298 17.57 -9.42 6.90
N GLY A 299 17.81 -8.97 5.66
CA GLY A 299 17.18 -9.53 4.46
C GLY A 299 17.36 -11.05 4.33
N VAL A 300 18.57 -11.57 4.56
CA VAL A 300 18.85 -13.02 4.53
C VAL A 300 18.13 -13.76 5.66
N LEU A 301 17.99 -13.12 6.82
CA LEU A 301 17.31 -13.68 7.98
C LEU A 301 15.79 -13.73 7.77
N GLY A 302 15.11 -12.65 7.39
CA GLY A 302 13.64 -12.55 7.43
C GLY A 302 12.92 -12.02 6.19
N SER A 303 13.61 -11.56 5.13
CA SER A 303 12.89 -10.96 3.98
C SER A 303 12.42 -11.99 2.95
N GLY A 304 11.10 -12.14 2.88
CA GLY A 304 10.40 -13.01 1.93
C GLY A 304 10.34 -14.48 2.34
N ASN A 305 9.51 -15.24 1.63
CA ASN A 305 9.12 -16.61 1.99
C ASN A 305 10.23 -17.66 1.77
N SER A 306 11.40 -17.26 1.26
CA SER A 306 12.62 -18.08 1.25
C SER A 306 13.76 -17.47 2.09
N SER A 307 13.41 -16.80 3.19
CA SER A 307 14.35 -16.34 4.22
C SER A 307 14.61 -17.42 5.28
N LEU A 308 15.74 -17.33 6.00
CA LEU A 308 16.16 -18.40 6.93
C LEU A 308 15.22 -18.59 8.12
N LEU A 309 14.64 -17.50 8.63
CA LEU A 309 13.69 -17.52 9.73
C LEU A 309 12.34 -18.09 9.29
N TRP A 310 11.89 -17.76 8.07
CA TRP A 310 10.67 -18.32 7.49
C TRP A 310 10.78 -19.84 7.29
N ASP A 311 11.84 -20.28 6.62
CA ASP A 311 12.15 -21.70 6.37
C ASP A 311 12.22 -22.53 7.67
N GLU A 312 12.95 -22.06 8.68
CA GLU A 312 13.11 -22.81 9.93
C GLU A 312 11.88 -22.71 10.87
N LEU A 313 11.36 -21.50 11.13
CA LEU A 313 10.31 -21.32 12.16
C LEU A 313 8.89 -21.54 11.62
N ARG A 314 8.59 -21.11 10.38
CA ARG A 314 7.25 -21.29 9.77
C ARG A 314 7.13 -22.67 9.13
N GLU A 315 7.97 -22.97 8.13
CA GLU A 315 7.75 -24.16 7.30
C GLU A 315 8.14 -25.46 8.02
N LYS A 316 9.33 -25.54 8.61
CA LYS A 316 9.80 -26.77 9.31
C LYS A 316 9.22 -26.95 10.71
N ARG A 317 9.34 -25.94 11.57
CA ARG A 317 8.96 -26.05 13.01
C ARG A 317 7.52 -25.68 13.28
N LYS A 318 6.85 -24.95 12.38
CA LYS A 318 5.43 -24.54 12.48
C LYS A 318 5.09 -23.84 13.80
N LEU A 319 5.97 -22.92 14.21
CA LEU A 319 5.85 -22.14 15.46
C LEU A 319 5.21 -20.76 15.26
N ILE A 320 5.06 -20.32 14.01
CA ILE A 320 4.64 -18.98 13.61
C ILE A 320 3.80 -19.05 12.33
N HIS A 321 3.00 -18.02 12.07
CA HIS A 321 2.31 -17.79 10.81
C HIS A 321 3.10 -16.84 9.90
N ALA A 322 3.81 -15.86 10.47
CA ALA A 322 4.61 -14.86 9.78
C ALA A 322 5.82 -14.41 10.61
N ILE A 323 6.89 -14.01 9.92
CA ILE A 323 8.09 -13.38 10.49
C ILE A 323 8.71 -12.44 9.44
N ASP A 324 9.24 -11.30 9.89
CA ASP A 324 10.01 -10.35 9.08
C ASP A 324 11.23 -9.86 9.85
N ALA A 325 12.27 -9.41 9.12
CA ALA A 325 13.45 -8.78 9.71
C ALA A 325 13.98 -7.64 8.83
N HIS A 326 14.01 -6.42 9.38
CA HIS A 326 14.48 -5.21 8.73
C HIS A 326 15.21 -4.29 9.73
N VAL A 327 15.55 -3.05 9.34
CA VAL A 327 16.04 -2.04 10.28
C VAL A 327 15.18 -0.78 10.19
N MET A 328 14.50 -0.46 11.28
CA MET A 328 13.84 0.83 11.49
C MET A 328 14.84 1.84 12.04
N GLY A 329 14.74 3.12 11.70
CA GLY A 329 15.59 4.14 12.29
C GLY A 329 15.56 5.49 11.59
N ILE A 330 16.21 6.45 12.23
CA ILE A 330 16.39 7.82 11.76
C ILE A 330 17.88 8.09 11.50
N ARG A 331 18.31 9.36 11.43
CA ARG A 331 19.69 9.74 11.08
C ARG A 331 20.76 9.21 12.06
N ASP A 332 20.52 9.33 13.36
CA ASP A 332 21.48 9.13 14.45
C ASP A 332 21.32 7.77 15.16
N VAL A 333 20.10 7.26 15.31
CA VAL A 333 19.80 5.94 15.88
C VAL A 333 19.02 5.04 14.93
N GLY A 334 19.30 3.73 14.99
CA GLY A 334 18.46 2.69 14.40
C GLY A 334 18.23 1.51 15.35
N LEU A 335 17.22 0.71 15.04
CA LEU A 335 16.90 -0.57 15.66
C LEU A 335 16.78 -1.62 14.56
N ALA A 336 17.67 -2.63 14.55
CA ALA A 336 17.37 -3.85 13.82
C ALA A 336 16.14 -4.48 14.47
N TRP A 337 15.15 -4.82 13.66
CA TRP A 337 13.79 -5.16 14.09
C TRP A 337 13.42 -6.51 13.50
N LEU A 338 13.06 -7.45 14.36
CA LEU A 338 12.58 -8.78 14.00
C LEU A 338 11.21 -8.95 14.66
N SER A 339 10.16 -9.11 13.87
CA SER A 339 8.77 -9.25 14.36
C SER A 339 8.15 -10.54 13.87
N TRP A 340 7.40 -11.21 14.74
CA TRP A 340 6.75 -12.51 14.46
C TRP A 340 5.34 -12.60 15.04
N ILE A 341 4.52 -13.43 14.41
CA ILE A 341 3.13 -13.72 14.78
C ILE A 341 2.94 -15.25 14.80
N GLY A 342 2.33 -15.79 15.85
CA GLY A 342 1.98 -17.21 15.97
C GLY A 342 0.70 -17.44 16.77
N ASP A 343 0.35 -18.72 16.97
CA ASP A 343 -0.92 -19.14 17.58
C ASP A 343 -1.17 -18.55 18.98
N ALA A 344 -2.45 -18.55 19.37
CA ALA A 344 -2.88 -18.27 20.74
C ALA A 344 -2.15 -19.15 21.76
N GLY A 345 -1.46 -18.53 22.71
CA GLY A 345 -0.73 -19.24 23.76
C GLY A 345 0.53 -19.99 23.28
N ALA A 346 1.04 -19.70 22.08
CA ALA A 346 2.32 -20.24 21.61
C ALA A 346 3.47 -19.95 22.61
N ASP A 347 4.41 -20.89 22.77
CA ASP A 347 5.59 -20.66 23.61
C ASP A 347 6.52 -19.64 22.93
N ALA A 348 6.29 -18.36 23.25
CA ALA A 348 7.17 -17.26 22.87
C ALA A 348 8.64 -17.57 23.17
N ALA A 349 8.96 -18.23 24.30
CA ALA A 349 10.33 -18.57 24.62
C ALA A 349 10.90 -19.67 23.69
N ALA A 350 10.07 -20.55 23.10
CA ALA A 350 10.51 -21.49 22.07
C ALA A 350 10.76 -20.80 20.73
N ILE A 351 9.91 -19.84 20.36
CA ILE A 351 10.09 -19.01 19.15
C ILE A 351 11.36 -18.16 19.28
N GLU A 352 11.59 -17.57 20.45
CA GLU A 352 12.79 -16.81 20.77
C GLU A 352 14.06 -17.67 20.69
N ARG A 353 14.07 -18.85 21.32
CA ARG A 353 15.17 -19.83 21.17
C ARG A 353 15.40 -20.20 19.69
N ALA A 354 14.33 -20.44 18.94
CA ALA A 354 14.41 -20.84 17.54
C ALA A 354 15.01 -19.76 16.62
N TYR A 355 14.65 -18.48 16.77
CA TYR A 355 15.29 -17.43 15.95
C TYR A 355 16.75 -17.20 16.36
N PHE A 356 17.10 -17.31 17.66
CA PHE A 356 18.49 -17.22 18.09
C PHE A 356 19.33 -18.39 17.55
N GLU A 357 18.80 -19.63 17.53
CA GLU A 357 19.45 -20.78 16.88
C GLU A 357 19.70 -20.56 15.37
N VAL A 358 18.82 -19.85 14.67
CA VAL A 358 19.00 -19.50 13.24
C VAL A 358 20.08 -18.43 13.08
N ILE A 359 20.07 -17.39 13.92
CA ILE A 359 21.08 -16.32 13.93
C ILE A 359 22.45 -16.94 14.21
N ASP A 360 22.63 -17.69 15.30
CA ASP A 360 23.90 -18.33 15.65
C ASP A 360 24.41 -19.26 14.54
N ARG A 361 23.52 -20.05 13.93
CA ARG A 361 23.85 -20.93 12.79
C ARG A 361 24.33 -20.13 11.57
N LEU A 362 23.76 -18.95 11.32
CA LEU A 362 24.23 -18.03 10.27
C LEU A 362 25.57 -17.40 10.63
N LEU A 363 25.75 -16.93 11.87
CA LEU A 363 27.02 -16.35 12.32
C LEU A 363 28.16 -17.38 12.26
N GLN A 364 27.90 -18.64 12.64
CA GLN A 364 28.86 -19.74 12.61
C GLN A 364 29.26 -20.16 11.19
N LYS A 365 28.29 -20.29 10.27
CA LYS A 365 28.57 -20.71 8.88
C LYS A 365 29.05 -19.57 7.99
N GLY A 366 28.70 -18.32 8.33
CA GLY A 366 28.78 -17.18 7.43
C GLY A 366 27.61 -17.14 6.45
N VAL A 367 27.35 -15.95 5.89
CA VAL A 367 26.44 -15.79 4.76
C VAL A 367 27.11 -16.35 3.49
N SER A 368 26.37 -17.07 2.67
CA SER A 368 26.86 -17.55 1.36
C SER A 368 26.67 -16.52 0.26
N GLN A 369 27.48 -16.63 -0.81
CA GLN A 369 27.38 -15.75 -1.98
C GLN A 369 25.96 -15.74 -2.59
N ALA A 370 25.32 -16.90 -2.73
CA ALA A 370 23.97 -17.01 -3.28
C ALA A 370 22.91 -16.31 -2.42
N GLN A 371 23.05 -16.32 -1.08
CA GLN A 371 22.15 -15.57 -0.19
C GLN A 371 22.34 -14.07 -0.35
N LEU A 372 23.60 -13.60 -0.46
CA LEU A 372 23.91 -12.19 -0.71
C LEU A 372 23.35 -11.74 -2.07
N ASP A 373 23.54 -12.53 -3.13
CA ASP A 373 23.07 -12.18 -4.47
C ASP A 373 21.53 -12.10 -4.52
N LYS A 374 20.82 -13.02 -3.85
CA LYS A 374 19.36 -12.95 -3.64
C LYS A 374 18.93 -11.61 -3.05
N VAL A 375 19.47 -11.24 -1.88
CA VAL A 375 19.03 -10.02 -1.17
C VAL A 375 19.52 -8.74 -1.84
N ARG A 376 20.67 -8.79 -2.54
CA ARG A 376 21.15 -7.68 -3.37
C ARG A 376 20.18 -7.44 -4.53
N ARG A 377 19.70 -8.50 -5.21
CA ARG A 377 18.70 -8.39 -6.28
C ARG A 377 17.35 -7.90 -5.78
N GLN A 378 16.85 -8.43 -4.66
CA GLN A 378 15.63 -7.93 -4.00
C GLN A 378 15.76 -6.42 -3.68
N SER A 379 16.92 -5.98 -3.19
CA SER A 379 17.20 -4.56 -2.90
C SER A 379 17.24 -3.68 -4.16
N VAL A 380 17.91 -4.13 -5.23
CA VAL A 380 17.92 -3.43 -6.53
C VAL A 380 16.51 -3.29 -7.10
N VAL A 381 15.72 -4.37 -7.05
CA VAL A 381 14.31 -4.37 -7.48
C VAL A 381 13.46 -3.42 -6.64
N ALA A 382 13.66 -3.35 -5.32
CA ALA A 382 12.98 -2.40 -4.46
C ALA A 382 13.31 -0.94 -4.84
N MET A 383 14.60 -0.64 -5.10
CA MET A 383 15.04 0.68 -5.56
C MET A 383 14.42 1.06 -6.93
N VAL A 384 14.39 0.13 -7.89
CA VAL A 384 13.77 0.35 -9.21
C VAL A 384 12.25 0.51 -9.11
N ASN A 385 11.57 -0.30 -8.28
CA ASN A 385 10.14 -0.14 -8.01
C ASN A 385 9.82 1.24 -7.41
N GLY A 386 10.70 1.79 -6.56
CA GLY A 386 10.58 3.15 -6.00
C GLY A 386 10.66 4.27 -7.04
N LEU A 387 11.12 3.98 -8.27
CA LEU A 387 11.18 4.95 -9.37
C LEU A 387 9.91 4.95 -10.25
N LYS A 388 8.95 4.04 -10.04
CA LYS A 388 7.77 3.87 -10.89
C LYS A 388 6.92 5.14 -11.02
N ASN A 389 6.62 5.81 -9.91
CA ASN A 389 5.84 7.05 -9.87
C ASN A 389 6.71 8.28 -9.55
N ILE A 390 6.30 9.47 -10.01
CA ILE A 390 7.06 10.71 -9.82
C ILE A 390 7.16 11.13 -8.35
N HIS A 391 6.07 10.98 -7.58
CA HIS A 391 6.02 11.26 -6.16
C HIS A 391 7.17 10.54 -5.42
N ALA A 392 7.24 9.21 -5.50
CA ALA A 392 8.23 8.40 -4.80
C ALA A 392 9.67 8.63 -5.29
N ALA A 393 9.84 8.92 -6.60
CA ALA A 393 11.13 9.32 -7.14
C ALA A 393 11.62 10.64 -6.51
N VAL A 394 10.75 11.64 -6.37
CA VAL A 394 11.06 12.90 -5.67
C VAL A 394 11.28 12.67 -4.18
N SER A 395 10.41 11.90 -3.53
CA SER A 395 10.52 11.57 -2.09
C SER A 395 11.82 10.85 -1.74
N ARG A 396 12.39 10.05 -2.66
CA ARG A 396 13.71 9.42 -2.49
C ARG A 396 14.83 10.45 -2.35
N TYR A 397 14.79 11.55 -3.11
CA TYR A 397 15.74 12.66 -2.99
C TYR A 397 15.37 13.63 -1.85
N GLY A 398 14.07 13.85 -1.61
CA GLY A 398 13.57 14.61 -0.45
C GLY A 398 14.05 14.02 0.87
N TYR A 399 13.89 12.71 1.08
CA TYR A 399 14.39 12.00 2.26
C TYR A 399 15.93 12.02 2.33
N ALA A 400 16.63 11.80 1.22
CA ALA A 400 18.09 11.84 1.15
C ALA A 400 18.68 13.21 1.52
N ALA A 401 18.03 14.31 1.12
CA ALA A 401 18.42 15.65 1.55
C ALA A 401 17.96 15.98 2.98
N CYS A 402 16.69 15.72 3.31
CA CYS A 402 16.06 16.08 4.60
C CYS A 402 16.65 15.33 5.80
N VAL A 403 16.92 14.03 5.65
CA VAL A 403 17.42 13.17 6.75
C VAL A 403 18.84 12.69 6.48
N GLY A 404 19.20 12.45 5.21
CA GLY A 404 20.56 12.10 4.83
C GLY A 404 21.55 13.28 4.79
N HIS A 405 21.06 14.51 4.65
CA HIS A 405 21.87 15.70 4.34
C HIS A 405 22.76 15.51 3.09
N ASP A 406 22.37 14.59 2.21
CA ASP A 406 23.14 14.18 1.04
C ASP A 406 22.21 13.71 -0.08
N ILE A 407 21.94 14.62 -1.02
CA ILE A 407 21.15 14.34 -2.23
C ILE A 407 21.75 13.23 -3.12
N SER A 408 23.04 12.91 -2.98
CA SER A 408 23.70 11.85 -3.76
C SER A 408 23.45 10.45 -3.21
N TRP A 409 22.87 10.31 -2.01
CA TRP A 409 22.63 9.00 -1.38
C TRP A 409 21.89 7.98 -2.25
N PRO A 410 20.88 8.32 -3.08
CA PRO A 410 20.23 7.37 -3.97
C PRO A 410 21.17 6.70 -4.98
N ARG A 411 22.26 7.39 -5.38
CA ARG A 411 23.35 6.89 -6.23
C ARG A 411 24.43 6.21 -5.40
N ARG A 412 24.94 6.86 -4.33
CA ARG A 412 25.97 6.27 -3.46
C ARG A 412 25.52 4.97 -2.80
N GLY A 413 24.25 4.84 -2.43
CA GLY A 413 23.68 3.62 -1.87
C GLY A 413 23.74 2.43 -2.84
N VAL A 414 23.61 2.67 -4.15
CA VAL A 414 23.81 1.64 -5.19
C VAL A 414 25.30 1.29 -5.31
N GLU A 415 26.18 2.30 -5.26
CA GLU A 415 27.63 2.10 -5.26
C GLU A 415 28.14 1.38 -4.00
N GLU A 416 27.51 1.55 -2.84
CA GLU A 416 27.80 0.81 -1.61
C GLU A 416 27.25 -0.62 -1.72
N LEU A 417 25.98 -0.79 -2.12
CA LEU A 417 25.32 -2.08 -2.34
C LEU A 417 26.09 -3.01 -3.32
N ALA A 418 26.68 -2.44 -4.36
CA ALA A 418 27.48 -3.17 -5.35
C ALA A 418 28.84 -3.66 -4.81
N LYS A 419 29.35 -3.07 -3.72
CA LYS A 419 30.66 -3.42 -3.11
C LYS A 419 30.56 -4.46 -2.00
N VAL A 420 29.37 -4.66 -1.42
CA VAL A 420 29.19 -5.50 -0.23
C VAL A 420 29.55 -6.97 -0.49
N THR A 421 30.29 -7.59 0.44
CA THR A 421 30.67 -9.02 0.43
C THR A 421 29.98 -9.85 1.54
N PRO A 422 29.93 -11.19 1.44
CA PRO A 422 29.28 -12.03 2.45
C PRO A 422 29.98 -12.01 3.83
N GLU A 423 31.29 -11.77 3.85
CA GLU A 423 32.08 -11.57 5.06
C GLU A 423 31.66 -10.30 5.79
N GLU A 424 31.31 -9.23 5.06
CA GLU A 424 30.84 -7.98 5.66
C GLU A 424 29.44 -8.12 6.28
N LEU A 425 28.51 -8.84 5.63
CA LEU A 425 27.23 -9.21 6.25
C LEU A 425 27.45 -9.96 7.57
N THR A 426 28.29 -11.00 7.51
CA THR A 426 28.60 -11.86 8.67
C THR A 426 29.26 -11.07 9.79
N LYS A 427 30.21 -10.18 9.47
CA LYS A 427 30.90 -9.29 10.41
C LYS A 427 29.95 -8.28 11.04
N SER A 428 29.07 -7.67 10.25
CA SER A 428 28.11 -6.67 10.74
C SER A 428 27.06 -7.33 11.67
N ALA A 429 26.54 -8.51 11.30
CA ALA A 429 25.64 -9.26 12.16
C ALA A 429 26.32 -9.66 13.49
N ARG A 430 27.57 -10.14 13.48
CA ARG A 430 28.38 -10.41 14.70
C ARG A 430 28.63 -9.14 15.54
N GLN A 431 28.66 -7.96 14.93
CA GLN A 431 28.85 -6.70 15.64
C GLN A 431 27.59 -6.26 16.39
N TRP A 432 26.40 -6.49 15.82
CA TRP A 432 25.15 -5.86 16.28
C TRP A 432 24.09 -6.81 16.83
N LEU A 433 23.90 -8.00 16.26
CA LEU A 433 22.82 -8.94 16.61
C LEU A 433 23.22 -9.82 17.80
N LYS A 434 23.49 -9.18 18.94
CA LYS A 434 24.02 -9.79 20.16
C LYS A 434 22.92 -10.15 21.16
N PRO A 435 22.89 -11.37 21.73
CA PRO A 435 21.95 -11.73 22.80
C PRO A 435 22.06 -10.81 24.03
N GLU A 436 23.24 -10.27 24.34
CA GLU A 436 23.48 -9.41 25.50
C GLU A 436 22.89 -8.00 25.37
N THR A 437 22.51 -7.59 24.16
CA THR A 437 21.96 -6.25 23.86
C THR A 437 20.64 -6.30 23.08
N VAL A 438 19.90 -7.40 23.22
CA VAL A 438 18.54 -7.50 22.68
C VAL A 438 17.53 -6.79 23.60
N THR A 439 16.52 -6.15 23.02
CA THR A 439 15.29 -5.81 23.73
C THR A 439 14.13 -6.58 23.10
N GLN A 440 13.45 -7.38 23.91
CA GLN A 440 12.35 -8.25 23.47
C GLN A 440 11.01 -7.73 24.02
N ALA A 441 9.95 -7.83 23.22
CA ALA A 441 8.59 -7.69 23.68
C ALA A 441 7.73 -8.86 23.20
N THR A 442 6.74 -9.24 24.01
CA THR A 442 5.74 -10.26 23.65
C THR A 442 4.37 -9.76 24.08
N MET A 443 3.36 -9.86 23.21
CA MET A 443 1.95 -9.73 23.58
C MET A 443 1.28 -11.10 23.54
N ARG A 444 0.62 -11.47 24.64
CA ARG A 444 -0.02 -12.78 24.83
C ARG A 444 -1.52 -12.62 25.04
N GLY A 445 -2.29 -13.48 24.39
CA GLY A 445 -3.74 -13.49 24.43
C GLY A 445 -4.38 -14.48 25.41
N GLN A 446 -5.70 -14.37 25.58
CA GLN A 446 -6.57 -15.46 26.07
C GLN A 446 -7.59 -15.95 25.02
N LYS A 447 -7.53 -15.46 23.77
CA LYS A 447 -8.26 -15.98 22.58
C LYS A 447 -7.35 -16.13 21.35
N ALA A 448 -7.83 -16.10 20.08
CA ALA A 448 -7.03 -16.36 18.84
C ALA A 448 -7.44 -15.55 17.56
N ALA A 449 -6.59 -14.65 17.02
CA ALA A 449 -6.95 -13.58 16.02
C ALA A 449 -5.78 -12.70 15.45
N GLU A 450 -5.95 -12.14 14.22
CA GLU A 450 -5.65 -10.76 13.72
C GLU A 450 -4.22 -10.21 13.37
N VAL A 451 -3.96 -9.88 12.07
CA VAL A 451 -3.69 -8.54 11.43
C VAL A 451 -2.85 -8.63 10.11
N ALA A 452 -3.38 -8.14 8.96
CA ALA A 452 -2.60 -7.76 7.74
C ALA A 452 -3.23 -6.65 6.85
N LEU A 453 -2.41 -5.81 6.16
CA LEU A 453 -2.83 -4.57 5.42
C LEU A 453 -2.54 -4.55 3.89
N ALA A 454 -3.16 -3.59 3.17
CA ALA A 454 -3.16 -3.46 1.69
C ALA A 454 -2.48 -2.17 1.10
N ARG A 455 -2.23 -2.12 -0.23
CA ARG A 455 -1.57 -0.99 -0.97
C ARG A 455 -1.85 -0.98 -2.51
N ARG A 456 -1.81 0.18 -3.21
CA ARG A 456 -2.03 0.35 -4.70
C ARG A 456 -1.25 1.53 -5.38
N PRO A 457 -1.00 1.57 -6.73
CA PRO A 457 -0.22 2.64 -7.42
C PRO A 457 -0.73 3.26 -8.80
N THR A 458 -0.09 4.37 -9.26
CA THR A 458 -0.32 5.37 -10.39
C THR A 458 -0.44 4.82 -11.88
N PRO A 459 -0.57 5.54 -13.06
CA PRO A 459 -0.88 5.03 -14.50
C PRO A 459 -0.01 5.20 -15.78
N ALA A 460 -0.27 4.34 -16.80
CA ALA A 460 0.11 4.51 -18.23
C ALA A 460 -0.90 3.85 -19.24
N ALA A 461 -0.45 3.54 -20.48
CA ALA A 461 -1.16 3.22 -21.74
C ALA A 461 -2.62 2.67 -21.74
N GLU A 462 -3.45 3.12 -22.69
CA GLU A 462 -4.91 2.99 -22.59
C GLU A 462 -5.54 1.69 -23.14
N SER A 463 -5.05 1.15 -24.26
CA SER A 463 -5.70 0.03 -24.99
C SER A 463 -4.83 -1.23 -25.14
N PHE A 464 -5.48 -2.38 -25.36
CA PHE A 464 -4.89 -3.69 -25.62
C PHE A 464 -5.20 -4.17 -27.05
N GLU A 465 -4.22 -4.79 -27.69
CA GLU A 465 -4.45 -5.71 -28.82
C GLU A 465 -5.11 -6.99 -28.30
N ILE A 466 -6.12 -7.51 -29.02
CA ILE A 466 -6.88 -8.70 -28.64
C ILE A 466 -6.68 -9.76 -29.73
N LEU A 467 -6.23 -10.94 -29.36
CA LEU A 467 -6.06 -12.11 -30.22
C LEU A 467 -6.79 -13.31 -29.62
N THR A 468 -7.19 -14.26 -30.46
CA THR A 468 -7.85 -15.50 -30.03
C THR A 468 -7.19 -16.69 -30.72
N LEU A 469 -6.70 -17.66 -29.94
CA LEU A 469 -6.07 -18.88 -30.46
C LEU A 469 -7.11 -19.78 -31.13
N ALA A 470 -6.68 -20.73 -31.96
CA ALA A 470 -7.56 -21.64 -32.68
C ALA A 470 -8.48 -22.48 -31.77
N ASN A 471 -8.09 -22.73 -30.52
CA ASN A 471 -8.92 -23.43 -29.52
C ASN A 471 -9.90 -22.53 -28.75
N GLY A 472 -9.79 -21.20 -28.86
CA GLY A 472 -10.67 -20.22 -28.20
C GLY A 472 -10.05 -19.45 -27.04
N VAL A 473 -8.81 -19.77 -26.62
CA VAL A 473 -8.08 -18.98 -25.61
C VAL A 473 -7.90 -17.54 -26.10
N ARG A 474 -8.21 -16.58 -25.24
CA ARG A 474 -8.09 -15.14 -25.55
C ARG A 474 -6.77 -14.60 -25.00
N VAL A 475 -6.12 -13.72 -25.75
CA VAL A 475 -4.79 -13.17 -25.45
C VAL A 475 -4.83 -11.65 -25.60
N LEU A 476 -4.49 -10.94 -24.53
CA LEU A 476 -4.45 -9.49 -24.46
C LEU A 476 -2.99 -9.01 -24.45
N LEU A 477 -2.60 -8.19 -25.42
CA LEU A 477 -1.24 -7.69 -25.58
C LEU A 477 -1.20 -6.16 -25.43
N GLN A 478 -0.27 -5.66 -24.61
CA GLN A 478 0.03 -4.22 -24.53
C GLN A 478 1.54 -3.96 -24.34
N PRO A 479 2.32 -3.77 -25.42
CA PRO A 479 3.73 -3.40 -25.31
C PRO A 479 3.90 -2.00 -24.71
N ASP A 480 4.88 -1.85 -23.81
CA ASP A 480 5.26 -0.58 -23.15
C ASP A 480 6.73 -0.66 -22.72
N GLU A 481 7.59 0.12 -23.37
CA GLU A 481 9.06 0.11 -23.14
C GLU A 481 9.52 1.13 -22.09
N ALA A 482 8.63 1.90 -21.46
CA ALA A 482 9.00 2.99 -20.55
C ALA A 482 9.75 2.51 -19.28
N ILE A 483 9.62 1.22 -18.93
CA ILE A 483 10.32 0.55 -17.82
C ILE A 483 10.74 -0.85 -18.31
N PRO A 484 11.96 -1.35 -18.02
CA PRO A 484 12.40 -2.70 -18.40
C PRO A 484 11.78 -3.81 -17.52
N LYS A 485 10.44 -3.83 -17.46
CA LYS A 485 9.64 -4.86 -16.80
C LYS A 485 8.52 -5.33 -17.72
N ALA A 486 8.12 -6.59 -17.56
CA ALA A 486 6.93 -7.14 -18.20
C ALA A 486 6.07 -7.91 -17.19
N GLY A 487 4.76 -7.81 -17.37
CA GLY A 487 3.74 -8.56 -16.65
C GLY A 487 3.12 -9.65 -17.53
N PHE A 488 2.81 -10.79 -16.90
CA PHE A 488 2.09 -11.91 -17.50
C PHE A 488 1.00 -12.37 -16.52
N GLY A 489 -0.19 -12.69 -17.01
CA GLY A 489 -1.32 -13.11 -16.19
C GLY A 489 -2.21 -14.12 -16.90
N VAL A 490 -2.85 -15.01 -16.14
CA VAL A 490 -3.79 -16.01 -16.64
C VAL A 490 -4.98 -16.05 -15.70
N PHE A 491 -6.12 -15.49 -16.14
CA PHE A 491 -7.35 -15.40 -15.35
C PHE A 491 -8.50 -16.18 -16.01
N VAL A 492 -9.49 -16.54 -15.19
CA VAL A 492 -10.71 -17.27 -15.54
C VAL A 492 -11.92 -16.65 -14.82
N ALA A 493 -13.13 -16.78 -15.39
CA ALA A 493 -14.36 -16.48 -14.66
C ALA A 493 -14.57 -17.54 -13.57
N ALA A 494 -14.91 -17.08 -12.36
CA ALA A 494 -14.87 -17.86 -11.12
C ALA A 494 -15.73 -17.20 -10.02
N GLY A 495 -15.46 -17.47 -8.75
CA GLY A 495 -16.11 -16.81 -7.61
C GLY A 495 -17.44 -17.45 -7.23
N THR A 496 -18.24 -16.75 -6.44
CA THR A 496 -19.39 -17.32 -5.71
C THR A 496 -20.53 -17.83 -6.61
N ALA A 497 -20.53 -17.49 -7.91
CA ALA A 497 -21.40 -18.10 -8.93
C ALA A 497 -21.05 -19.56 -9.29
N TYR A 498 -19.86 -20.02 -8.93
CA TYR A 498 -19.33 -21.36 -9.24
C TYR A 498 -19.15 -22.23 -7.99
N GLU A 499 -19.51 -21.70 -6.81
CA GLU A 499 -19.28 -22.34 -5.51
C GLU A 499 -20.55 -22.96 -4.93
N GLU A 500 -20.40 -24.06 -4.19
CA GLU A 500 -21.47 -24.59 -3.35
C GLU A 500 -21.68 -23.66 -2.15
N ALA A 501 -22.94 -23.42 -1.74
CA ALA A 501 -23.24 -22.45 -0.68
C ALA A 501 -22.51 -22.73 0.66
N GLY A 502 -22.37 -24.01 1.02
CA GLY A 502 -21.62 -24.44 2.22
C GLY A 502 -20.09 -24.44 2.07
N LYS A 503 -19.55 -24.08 0.90
CA LYS A 503 -18.12 -24.02 0.57
C LYS A 503 -17.73 -22.70 -0.10
N ARG A 504 -18.46 -21.61 0.16
CA ARG A 504 -18.09 -20.28 -0.37
C ARG A 504 -16.69 -19.89 0.11
N GLY A 505 -15.89 -19.28 -0.77
CA GLY A 505 -14.45 -19.06 -0.58
C GLY A 505 -13.55 -20.12 -1.22
N THR A 506 -14.11 -21.16 -1.85
CA THR A 506 -13.33 -22.17 -2.62
C THR A 506 -12.49 -21.56 -3.73
N THR A 507 -12.97 -20.50 -4.38
CA THR A 507 -12.23 -19.73 -5.40
C THR A 507 -11.03 -19.00 -4.79
N GLY A 508 -11.21 -18.36 -3.62
CA GLY A 508 -10.13 -17.67 -2.91
C GLY A 508 -9.03 -18.64 -2.47
N LEU A 509 -9.41 -19.75 -1.83
CA LEU A 509 -8.45 -20.77 -1.41
C LEU A 509 -7.77 -21.47 -2.61
N LEU A 510 -8.49 -21.68 -3.72
CA LEU A 510 -7.89 -22.16 -4.97
C LEU A 510 -6.85 -21.16 -5.48
N SER A 511 -7.23 -19.89 -5.62
CA SER A 511 -6.37 -18.77 -6.05
C SER A 511 -5.04 -18.75 -5.31
N THR A 512 -5.07 -18.74 -3.98
CA THR A 512 -3.88 -18.83 -3.12
C THR A 512 -3.01 -20.04 -3.47
N LEU A 513 -3.61 -21.23 -3.61
CA LEU A 513 -2.89 -22.48 -3.89
C LEU A 513 -2.30 -22.58 -5.30
N LEU A 514 -2.83 -21.84 -6.29
CA LEU A 514 -2.21 -21.72 -7.62
C LEU A 514 -0.82 -21.04 -7.57
N THR A 515 -0.48 -20.35 -6.47
CA THR A 515 0.85 -19.74 -6.23
C THR A 515 1.76 -20.52 -5.29
N ARG A 516 1.41 -21.77 -4.95
CA ARG A 516 2.20 -22.63 -4.07
C ARG A 516 2.86 -23.76 -4.86
N ASP A 517 2.38 -24.99 -4.71
CA ASP A 517 2.96 -26.17 -5.34
C ASP A 517 2.44 -26.39 -6.77
N THR A 518 3.34 -26.75 -7.68
CA THR A 518 3.03 -27.09 -9.09
C THR A 518 3.48 -28.50 -9.42
N ALA A 519 3.10 -29.02 -10.59
CA ALA A 519 3.56 -30.32 -11.07
C ALA A 519 5.10 -30.40 -11.27
N LYS A 520 5.79 -29.26 -11.44
CA LYS A 520 7.25 -29.18 -11.67
C LYS A 520 8.07 -28.71 -10.47
N ARG A 521 7.48 -27.95 -9.55
CA ARG A 521 8.17 -27.19 -8.48
C ARG A 521 7.38 -27.24 -7.18
N THR A 522 8.04 -27.39 -6.05
CA THR A 522 7.41 -27.19 -4.72
C THR A 522 7.16 -25.71 -4.43
N LYS A 523 6.35 -25.41 -3.41
CA LYS A 523 6.12 -24.03 -2.94
C LYS A 523 7.42 -23.29 -2.59
N GLU A 524 8.43 -23.97 -2.05
CA GLU A 524 9.74 -23.39 -1.74
C GLU A 524 10.54 -23.10 -3.00
N GLU A 525 10.48 -23.97 -4.01
CA GLU A 525 11.14 -23.76 -5.30
C GLU A 525 10.47 -22.63 -6.11
N VAL A 526 9.15 -22.49 -6.02
CA VAL A 526 8.41 -21.35 -6.59
C VAL A 526 8.80 -20.06 -5.87
N ALA A 527 8.72 -20.00 -4.54
CA ALA A 527 9.11 -18.83 -3.75
C ALA A 527 10.58 -18.43 -4.00
N SER A 528 11.49 -19.40 -4.05
CA SER A 528 12.90 -19.19 -4.37
C SER A 528 13.11 -18.62 -5.78
N GLN A 529 12.37 -19.10 -6.79
CA GLN A 529 12.46 -18.54 -8.15
C GLN A 529 11.86 -17.14 -8.26
N VAL A 530 10.78 -16.83 -7.53
CA VAL A 530 10.20 -15.47 -7.45
C VAL A 530 11.19 -14.50 -6.79
N ASP A 531 11.74 -14.87 -5.64
CA ASP A 531 12.76 -14.09 -4.93
C ASP A 531 14.03 -13.89 -5.77
N ALA A 532 14.52 -14.95 -6.44
CA ALA A 532 15.71 -14.91 -7.29
C ALA A 532 15.52 -14.14 -8.60
N MET A 533 14.28 -13.81 -8.98
CA MET A 533 14.00 -12.81 -10.01
C MET A 533 13.84 -11.40 -9.42
N GLY A 534 13.42 -11.28 -8.15
CA GLY A 534 12.76 -10.09 -7.63
C GLY A 534 11.45 -9.81 -8.38
N ALA A 535 10.70 -10.86 -8.73
CA ALA A 535 9.42 -10.72 -9.41
C ALA A 535 8.32 -10.38 -8.40
N THR A 536 7.30 -9.64 -8.85
CA THR A 536 5.98 -9.80 -8.25
C THR A 536 5.40 -11.10 -8.79
N PHE A 537 4.86 -11.95 -7.92
CA PHE A 537 4.07 -13.13 -8.26
C PHE A 537 2.97 -13.22 -7.22
N ALA A 538 1.72 -13.16 -7.65
CA ALA A 538 0.58 -13.04 -6.78
C ALA A 538 -0.66 -13.69 -7.41
N ASP A 539 -1.52 -14.19 -6.56
CA ASP A 539 -2.83 -14.67 -6.97
C ASP A 539 -3.80 -13.49 -7.16
N TYR A 540 -5.01 -13.80 -7.61
CA TYR A 540 -6.08 -12.83 -7.77
C TYR A 540 -7.42 -13.54 -7.52
N GLY A 541 -8.10 -13.18 -6.44
CA GLY A 541 -9.43 -13.66 -6.09
C GLY A 541 -10.48 -12.54 -6.09
N SER A 542 -11.71 -12.84 -6.51
CA SER A 542 -12.84 -11.93 -6.46
C SER A 542 -14.17 -12.69 -6.49
N GLN A 543 -15.29 -11.99 -6.28
CA GLN A 543 -16.65 -12.55 -6.36
C GLN A 543 -17.03 -13.17 -7.72
N ILE A 544 -16.28 -12.87 -8.80
CA ILE A 544 -16.66 -13.22 -10.20
C ILE A 544 -15.51 -13.74 -11.10
N THR A 545 -14.25 -13.63 -10.68
CA THR A 545 -13.06 -14.01 -11.45
C THR A 545 -11.90 -14.41 -10.54
N CYS A 546 -11.02 -15.29 -11.00
CA CYS A 546 -9.75 -15.56 -10.32
C CYS A 546 -8.60 -15.89 -11.28
N GLY A 547 -7.39 -16.01 -10.74
CA GLY A 547 -6.23 -16.51 -11.47
C GLY A 547 -4.90 -16.17 -10.82
N VAL A 548 -3.84 -16.16 -11.61
CA VAL A 548 -2.47 -15.81 -11.15
C VAL A 548 -1.86 -14.79 -12.11
N TRP A 549 -1.01 -13.92 -11.59
CA TRP A 549 -0.22 -12.99 -12.39
C TRP A 549 1.17 -12.75 -11.78
N GLY A 550 2.07 -12.20 -12.57
CA GLY A 550 3.35 -11.72 -12.10
C GLY A 550 3.91 -10.59 -12.94
N GLU A 551 4.94 -9.90 -12.42
CA GLU A 551 5.65 -8.80 -13.07
C GLU A 551 7.14 -8.84 -12.69
N ALA A 552 8.00 -9.21 -13.65
CA ALA A 552 9.45 -9.33 -13.48
C ALA A 552 10.21 -8.29 -14.35
N LEU A 553 11.54 -8.26 -14.25
CA LEU A 553 12.37 -7.58 -15.25
C LEU A 553 12.19 -8.25 -16.62
N SER A 554 12.34 -7.50 -17.72
CA SER A 554 12.18 -8.02 -19.09
C SER A 554 13.08 -9.23 -19.39
N SER A 555 14.28 -9.26 -18.81
CA SER A 555 15.24 -10.38 -18.86
C SER A 555 14.73 -11.70 -18.25
N ASP A 556 13.73 -11.61 -17.37
CA ASP A 556 13.16 -12.74 -16.64
C ASP A 556 11.70 -13.04 -17.07
N PHE A 557 11.18 -12.34 -18.08
CA PHE A 557 9.79 -12.46 -18.56
C PHE A 557 9.37 -13.92 -18.82
N ALA A 558 10.18 -14.70 -19.52
CA ALA A 558 9.88 -16.11 -19.82
C ALA A 558 9.75 -16.98 -18.56
N LYS A 559 10.51 -16.69 -17.50
CA LYS A 559 10.48 -17.44 -16.23
C LYS A 559 9.21 -17.13 -15.44
N ILE A 560 8.84 -15.85 -15.32
CA ILE A 560 7.61 -15.47 -14.62
C ILE A 560 6.36 -15.91 -15.39
N ALA A 561 6.38 -15.87 -16.73
CA ALA A 561 5.34 -16.44 -17.56
C ALA A 561 5.21 -17.96 -17.37
N GLU A 562 6.32 -18.69 -17.22
CA GLU A 562 6.30 -20.13 -16.90
C GLU A 562 5.70 -20.41 -15.51
N LEU A 563 6.07 -19.65 -14.47
CA LEU A 563 5.50 -19.82 -13.12
C LEU A 563 3.99 -19.59 -13.08
N VAL A 564 3.51 -18.50 -13.70
CA VAL A 564 2.06 -18.19 -13.79
C VAL A 564 1.33 -19.28 -14.57
N THR A 565 1.90 -19.73 -15.69
CA THR A 565 1.34 -20.80 -16.53
C THR A 565 1.26 -22.13 -15.79
N ASP A 566 2.35 -22.54 -15.13
CA ASP A 566 2.39 -23.81 -14.40
C ASP A 566 1.51 -23.79 -13.15
N GLY A 567 1.37 -22.65 -12.49
CA GLY A 567 0.46 -22.43 -11.37
C GLY A 567 -1.01 -22.63 -11.74
N VAL A 568 -1.48 -22.06 -12.85
CA VAL A 568 -2.89 -22.18 -13.27
C VAL A 568 -3.19 -23.52 -13.96
N LEU A 569 -2.32 -23.97 -14.88
CA LEU A 569 -2.57 -25.15 -15.69
C LEU A 569 -2.21 -26.48 -14.98
N TYR A 570 -1.20 -26.46 -14.10
CA TYR A 570 -0.68 -27.68 -13.46
C TYR A 570 -0.42 -27.49 -11.94
N PRO A 571 -1.36 -26.93 -11.15
CA PRO A 571 -1.23 -26.85 -9.69
C PRO A 571 -1.19 -28.25 -9.07
N LYS A 572 -0.48 -28.39 -7.95
CA LYS A 572 -0.32 -29.65 -7.22
C LYS A 572 -0.84 -29.49 -5.80
N LEU A 573 -2.12 -29.79 -5.60
CA LEU A 573 -2.82 -29.61 -4.33
C LEU A 573 -2.37 -30.62 -3.26
N LEU A 574 -1.16 -30.41 -2.71
CA LEU A 574 -0.60 -31.19 -1.61
C LEU A 574 -1.45 -31.01 -0.34
N PRO A 575 -1.83 -32.09 0.38
CA PRO A 575 -2.63 -31.97 1.60
C PRO A 575 -2.01 -31.07 2.66
N GLU A 576 -0.68 -31.12 2.85
CA GLU A 576 0.01 -30.31 3.85
C GLU A 576 -0.02 -28.80 3.55
N THR A 577 0.22 -28.42 2.29
CA THR A 577 0.10 -27.03 1.84
C THR A 577 -1.35 -26.55 1.90
N PHE A 578 -2.29 -27.38 1.44
CA PHE A 578 -3.72 -27.10 1.52
C PHE A 578 -4.20 -26.83 2.96
N GLU A 579 -3.85 -27.70 3.91
CA GLU A 579 -4.19 -27.52 5.33
C GLU A 579 -3.57 -26.23 5.92
N THR A 580 -2.33 -25.91 5.51
CA THR A 580 -1.61 -24.71 5.95
C THR A 580 -2.28 -23.43 5.45
N GLU A 581 -2.57 -23.34 4.15
CA GLU A 581 -3.23 -22.15 3.57
C GLU A 581 -4.70 -22.05 3.98
N ARG A 582 -5.41 -23.17 4.18
CA ARG A 582 -6.78 -23.18 4.73
C ARG A 582 -6.83 -22.70 6.17
N ALA A 583 -5.86 -23.09 7.00
CA ALA A 583 -5.74 -22.59 8.37
C ALA A 583 -5.45 -21.08 8.40
N ALA A 584 -4.57 -20.59 7.53
CA ALA A 584 -4.28 -19.17 7.39
C ALA A 584 -5.52 -18.37 6.90
N ALA A 585 -6.28 -18.90 5.94
CA ALA A 585 -7.53 -18.29 5.49
C ALA A 585 -8.62 -18.27 6.59
N ILE A 586 -8.73 -19.35 7.39
CA ILE A 586 -9.66 -19.40 8.53
C ILE A 586 -9.27 -18.39 9.62
N ALA A 587 -7.98 -18.16 9.86
CA ALA A 587 -7.53 -17.08 10.72
C ALA A 587 -7.92 -15.72 10.12
N ALA A 588 -7.64 -15.47 8.85
CA ALA A 588 -7.97 -14.22 8.17
C ALA A 588 -9.49 -13.93 8.08
N CYS A 589 -10.34 -14.95 7.99
CA CYS A 589 -11.80 -14.77 8.01
C CYS A 589 -12.39 -14.60 9.41
N ARG A 590 -11.66 -14.99 10.47
CA ARG A 590 -11.90 -14.42 11.80
C ARG A 590 -11.42 -12.98 11.86
N GLU A 591 -10.45 -12.60 11.02
CA GLU A 591 -9.78 -11.32 11.17
C GLU A 591 -10.48 -10.05 10.71
N ALA A 592 -11.35 -10.19 9.72
CA ALA A 592 -12.33 -9.15 9.44
C ALA A 592 -13.44 -9.06 10.52
N ALA A 593 -13.34 -9.79 11.64
CA ALA A 593 -14.41 -9.92 12.63
C ALA A 593 -14.10 -9.48 14.08
N ASP A 594 -12.86 -9.38 14.59
CA ASP A 594 -12.64 -8.63 15.85
C ASP A 594 -12.52 -7.12 15.60
N ASP A 595 -12.00 -6.64 14.46
CA ASP A 595 -12.15 -5.22 14.07
C ASP A 595 -13.62 -4.81 13.99
N ILE A 596 -13.96 -3.60 14.43
CA ILE A 596 -15.34 -3.15 14.56
C ILE A 596 -15.93 -2.60 13.24
N VAL A 597 -15.09 -2.12 12.33
CA VAL A 597 -15.52 -1.54 11.04
C VAL A 597 -15.77 -2.66 10.01
N GLU A 598 -14.86 -3.63 9.93
CA GLU A 598 -15.01 -4.82 9.09
C GLU A 598 -16.11 -5.75 9.63
N LYS A 599 -16.24 -5.91 10.96
CA LYS A 599 -17.41 -6.57 11.58
C LYS A 599 -18.72 -5.90 11.16
N ALA A 600 -18.77 -4.57 11.13
CA ALA A 600 -19.94 -3.85 10.64
C ALA A 600 -20.16 -4.07 9.13
N ARG A 601 -19.10 -4.09 8.31
CA ARG A 601 -19.19 -4.40 6.86
C ARG A 601 -19.71 -5.81 6.59
N LEU A 602 -19.21 -6.82 7.30
CA LEU A 602 -19.65 -8.21 7.16
C LEU A 602 -21.12 -8.39 7.57
N ARG A 603 -21.54 -7.79 8.69
CA ARG A 603 -22.96 -7.77 9.10
C ARG A 603 -23.85 -6.99 8.13
N LEU A 604 -23.34 -5.93 7.51
CA LEU A 604 -24.06 -5.18 6.47
C LEU A 604 -24.26 -6.02 5.20
N LEU A 605 -23.28 -6.83 4.79
CA LEU A 605 -23.42 -7.78 3.68
C LEU A 605 -24.47 -8.86 3.98
N GLU A 606 -24.40 -9.46 5.18
CA GLU A 606 -25.39 -10.46 5.64
C GLU A 606 -26.82 -9.88 5.68
N GLN A 607 -27.00 -8.67 6.26
CA GLN A 607 -28.28 -7.97 6.30
C GLN A 607 -28.80 -7.61 4.90
N PHE A 608 -27.92 -7.10 4.02
CA PHE A 608 -28.33 -6.59 2.72
C PHE A 608 -28.67 -7.70 1.72
N PHE A 609 -27.83 -8.74 1.64
CA PHE A 609 -27.91 -9.80 0.63
C PHE A 609 -28.54 -11.11 1.13
N GLY A 610 -28.44 -11.43 2.43
CA GLY A 610 -28.89 -12.69 3.01
C GLY A 610 -28.29 -13.92 2.30
N GLU A 611 -29.14 -14.90 1.96
CA GLU A 611 -28.77 -16.15 1.27
C GLU A 611 -28.08 -15.97 -0.09
N HIS A 612 -28.21 -14.77 -0.70
CA HIS A 612 -27.60 -14.45 -2.00
C HIS A 612 -26.07 -14.66 -1.98
N PRO A 613 -25.41 -15.04 -3.10
CA PRO A 613 -23.98 -15.35 -3.08
C PRO A 613 -23.06 -14.23 -2.57
N LEU A 614 -23.47 -12.96 -2.76
CA LEU A 614 -22.75 -11.77 -2.25
C LEU A 614 -22.95 -11.47 -0.75
N GLY A 615 -23.80 -12.22 -0.03
CA GLY A 615 -23.96 -12.09 1.42
C GLY A 615 -22.82 -12.70 2.24
N ILE A 616 -21.87 -13.37 1.58
CA ILE A 616 -20.60 -13.86 2.14
C ILE A 616 -19.46 -13.26 1.32
N ASP A 617 -18.36 -12.89 1.99
CA ASP A 617 -17.18 -12.32 1.35
C ASP A 617 -16.50 -13.35 0.40
N ALA A 618 -15.69 -12.88 -0.55
CA ALA A 618 -15.03 -13.74 -1.53
C ALA A 618 -13.96 -14.68 -0.90
N SER A 619 -13.54 -14.39 0.34
CA SER A 619 -12.71 -15.27 1.17
C SER A 619 -13.50 -16.41 1.84
N GLY A 620 -14.83 -16.34 1.92
CA GLY A 620 -15.65 -17.27 2.69
C GLY A 620 -15.74 -16.94 4.18
N THR A 621 -16.25 -17.88 4.98
CA THR A 621 -16.30 -17.80 6.45
C THR A 621 -15.43 -18.91 7.08
N PRO A 622 -15.09 -18.85 8.38
CA PRO A 622 -14.38 -19.93 9.06
C PRO A 622 -15.06 -21.30 8.90
N GLU A 623 -16.39 -21.32 8.83
CA GLU A 623 -17.23 -22.51 8.69
C GLU A 623 -17.23 -23.05 7.26
N THR A 624 -17.41 -22.18 6.25
CA THR A 624 -17.40 -22.62 4.84
C THR A 624 -16.01 -23.06 4.41
N LEU A 625 -14.96 -22.36 4.87
CA LEU A 625 -13.57 -22.75 4.62
C LEU A 625 -13.25 -24.11 5.24
N ALA A 626 -13.69 -24.38 6.48
CA ALA A 626 -13.48 -25.67 7.13
C ALA A 626 -14.17 -26.86 6.43
N ALA A 627 -15.18 -26.60 5.59
CA ALA A 627 -15.89 -27.61 4.81
C ALA A 627 -15.26 -27.93 3.43
N ILE A 628 -14.23 -27.19 3.01
CA ILE A 628 -13.54 -27.40 1.72
C ILE A 628 -12.57 -28.59 1.82
N THR A 629 -12.46 -29.36 0.74
CA THR A 629 -11.44 -30.39 0.53
C THR A 629 -10.56 -30.11 -0.70
N THR A 630 -9.41 -30.79 -0.80
CA THR A 630 -8.57 -30.76 -2.02
C THR A 630 -9.30 -31.27 -3.27
N GLN A 631 -10.29 -32.15 -3.11
CA GLN A 631 -11.10 -32.65 -4.23
C GLN A 631 -12.05 -31.58 -4.76
N ASP A 632 -12.61 -30.72 -3.91
CA ASP A 632 -13.46 -29.61 -4.35
C ASP A 632 -12.65 -28.62 -5.20
N LEU A 633 -11.47 -28.24 -4.71
CA LEU A 633 -10.51 -27.38 -5.40
C LEU A 633 -10.06 -27.98 -6.75
N ALA A 634 -9.73 -29.27 -6.80
CA ALA A 634 -9.36 -29.96 -8.03
C ALA A 634 -10.52 -30.01 -9.04
N THR A 635 -11.75 -30.23 -8.56
CA THR A 635 -12.96 -30.27 -9.39
C THR A 635 -13.28 -28.89 -9.95
N LEU A 636 -13.16 -27.84 -9.14
CA LEU A 636 -13.33 -26.45 -9.59
C LEU A 636 -12.27 -26.06 -10.63
N GLN A 637 -10.99 -26.38 -10.40
CA GLN A 637 -9.92 -26.09 -11.36
C GLN A 637 -10.17 -26.75 -12.72
N GLN A 638 -10.61 -28.01 -12.75
CA GLN A 638 -10.95 -28.72 -13.98
C GLN A 638 -12.17 -28.15 -14.71
N GLN A 639 -13.14 -27.56 -13.98
CA GLN A 639 -14.30 -26.89 -14.59
C GLN A 639 -13.96 -25.50 -15.14
N LEU A 640 -13.07 -24.76 -14.47
CA LEU A 640 -12.76 -23.37 -14.83
C LEU A 640 -11.64 -23.24 -15.87
N VAL A 641 -10.61 -24.11 -15.85
CA VAL A 641 -9.42 -24.00 -16.71
C VAL A 641 -9.66 -24.68 -18.06
N VAL A 642 -10.56 -24.09 -18.86
CA VAL A 642 -10.91 -24.50 -20.24
C VAL A 642 -10.74 -23.34 -21.22
N ALA A 643 -10.51 -23.64 -22.50
CA ALA A 643 -10.11 -22.64 -23.50
C ALA A 643 -11.06 -21.43 -23.61
N GLY A 644 -12.38 -21.65 -23.56
CA GLY A 644 -13.37 -20.57 -23.63
C GLY A 644 -13.41 -19.63 -22.41
N ASN A 645 -13.02 -20.12 -21.23
CA ASN A 645 -13.01 -19.35 -19.99
C ASN A 645 -11.69 -18.60 -19.77
N LEU A 646 -10.62 -18.96 -20.48
CA LEU A 646 -9.27 -18.51 -20.16
C LEU A 646 -8.87 -17.26 -20.95
N VAL A 647 -8.41 -16.24 -20.22
CA VAL A 647 -7.80 -15.02 -20.77
C VAL A 647 -6.36 -14.93 -20.29
N VAL A 648 -5.41 -14.89 -21.23
CA VAL A 648 -4.01 -14.55 -21.00
C VAL A 648 -3.83 -13.04 -21.17
N GLY A 649 -3.13 -12.39 -20.26
CA GLY A 649 -2.72 -10.99 -20.37
C GLY A 649 -1.19 -10.87 -20.41
N ILE A 650 -0.68 -10.01 -21.29
CA ILE A 650 0.75 -9.69 -21.41
C ILE A 650 0.90 -8.18 -21.58
N SER A 651 1.80 -7.57 -20.80
CA SER A 651 1.96 -6.12 -20.79
C SER A 651 3.38 -5.67 -20.40
N GLY A 652 3.83 -4.52 -20.90
CA GLY A 652 5.17 -3.98 -20.60
C GLY A 652 6.20 -4.28 -21.70
N SER A 653 7.48 -4.39 -21.32
CA SER A 653 8.61 -4.54 -22.25
C SER A 653 8.97 -6.01 -22.44
N TYR A 654 8.49 -6.63 -23.53
CA TYR A 654 8.69 -8.05 -23.87
C TYR A 654 8.80 -8.24 -25.40
N ASP A 655 9.44 -9.33 -25.84
CA ASP A 655 9.40 -9.73 -27.26
C ASP A 655 8.02 -10.30 -27.62
N ARG A 656 7.32 -9.65 -28.55
CA ARG A 656 5.93 -10.00 -28.92
C ARG A 656 5.84 -11.37 -29.61
N GLN A 657 6.84 -11.80 -30.38
CA GLN A 657 6.76 -13.08 -31.08
C GLN A 657 7.04 -14.24 -30.13
N ALA A 658 8.10 -14.15 -29.33
CA ALA A 658 8.42 -15.16 -28.32
C ALA A 658 7.30 -15.30 -27.27
N ALA A 659 6.62 -14.20 -26.92
CA ALA A 659 5.44 -14.22 -26.05
C ALA A 659 4.25 -14.96 -26.68
N LEU A 660 3.99 -14.77 -27.99
CA LEU A 660 2.92 -15.48 -28.71
C LEU A 660 3.26 -16.95 -28.94
N ASP A 661 4.49 -17.27 -29.33
CA ASP A 661 4.96 -18.65 -29.51
C ASP A 661 4.87 -19.44 -28.19
N PHE A 662 5.21 -18.80 -27.06
CA PHE A 662 5.01 -19.36 -25.72
C PHE A 662 3.53 -19.60 -25.43
N VAL A 663 2.64 -18.64 -25.73
CA VAL A 663 1.21 -18.79 -25.43
C VAL A 663 0.55 -19.87 -26.31
N GLU A 664 0.87 -19.96 -27.59
CA GLU A 664 0.38 -21.06 -28.44
C GLU A 664 0.89 -22.42 -27.92
N ALA A 665 2.19 -22.53 -27.62
CA ALA A 665 2.78 -23.77 -27.11
C ALA A 665 2.25 -24.21 -25.73
N ARG A 666 1.88 -23.27 -24.85
CA ARG A 666 1.39 -23.57 -23.50
C ARG A 666 -0.14 -23.65 -23.37
N PHE A 667 -0.91 -22.97 -24.23
CA PHE A 667 -2.37 -22.87 -24.10
C PHE A 667 -3.15 -23.37 -25.33
N GLY A 668 -2.54 -23.47 -26.53
CA GLY A 668 -3.21 -23.92 -27.76
C GLY A 668 -3.71 -25.37 -27.72
N HIS A 669 -3.13 -26.20 -26.85
CA HIS A 669 -3.55 -27.59 -26.64
C HIS A 669 -4.74 -27.76 -25.67
N LEU A 670 -5.22 -26.68 -25.03
CA LEU A 670 -6.33 -26.77 -24.07
C LEU A 670 -7.65 -27.16 -24.76
N PRO A 671 -8.54 -27.92 -24.08
CA PRO A 671 -9.81 -28.37 -24.66
C PRO A 671 -10.70 -27.22 -25.14
N LYS A 672 -11.10 -27.28 -26.42
CA LYS A 672 -12.10 -26.40 -27.04
C LYS A 672 -13.52 -26.75 -26.57
N VAL A 673 -13.77 -26.53 -25.28
CA VAL A 673 -15.08 -26.67 -24.65
C VAL A 673 -15.79 -25.32 -24.70
N ALA A 674 -17.06 -25.32 -25.10
CA ALA A 674 -17.90 -24.12 -25.02
C ALA A 674 -18.16 -23.82 -23.53
N PHE A 675 -17.84 -22.59 -23.11
CA PHE A 675 -18.01 -22.13 -21.74
C PHE A 675 -18.97 -20.95 -21.72
N GLU A 676 -20.10 -21.11 -21.04
CA GLU A 676 -21.04 -20.03 -20.77
C GLU A 676 -20.78 -19.51 -19.34
N PRO A 677 -20.36 -18.25 -19.16
CA PRO A 677 -20.11 -17.70 -17.83
C PRO A 677 -21.37 -17.74 -16.96
N LYS A 678 -21.28 -18.34 -15.77
CA LYS A 678 -22.35 -18.28 -14.78
C LYS A 678 -22.48 -16.86 -14.25
N GLY A 679 -23.57 -16.20 -14.59
CA GLY A 679 -24.01 -14.99 -13.90
C GLY A 679 -24.48 -15.30 -12.48
N LEU A 680 -24.44 -14.30 -11.61
CA LEU A 680 -25.13 -14.34 -10.33
C LEU A 680 -26.64 -14.12 -10.53
N PRO A 681 -27.51 -14.70 -9.69
CA PRO A 681 -28.92 -14.27 -9.66
C PRO A 681 -28.99 -12.77 -9.37
N LEU A 682 -30.01 -12.06 -9.86
CA LEU A 682 -30.18 -10.65 -9.52
C LEU A 682 -30.72 -10.50 -8.10
N HIS A 683 -30.01 -9.77 -7.25
CA HIS A 683 -30.48 -9.45 -5.90
C HIS A 683 -31.71 -8.55 -5.94
N ALA A 684 -32.80 -8.99 -5.29
CA ALA A 684 -34.05 -8.23 -5.22
C ALA A 684 -33.95 -7.12 -4.14
N PRO A 685 -34.14 -5.83 -4.49
CA PRO A 685 -34.09 -4.75 -3.50
C PRO A 685 -35.10 -4.94 -2.37
N GLN A 686 -34.61 -4.99 -1.14
CA GLN A 686 -35.44 -5.11 0.06
C GLN A 686 -35.96 -3.74 0.50
N LEU A 687 -37.12 -3.72 1.17
CA LEU A 687 -37.65 -2.50 1.80
C LEU A 687 -36.81 -2.11 3.02
N ALA A 688 -36.79 -0.81 3.31
CA ALA A 688 -35.94 -0.23 4.34
C ALA A 688 -36.12 -0.87 5.72
N ARG A 689 -34.99 -1.17 6.37
CA ARG A 689 -34.88 -1.85 7.67
C ARG A 689 -33.69 -1.25 8.41
N SER A 690 -33.79 -1.18 9.73
CA SER A 690 -32.71 -0.73 10.61
C SER A 690 -32.40 -1.82 11.63
N GLU A 691 -31.12 -2.11 11.82
CA GLU A 691 -30.63 -3.01 12.86
C GLU A 691 -29.70 -2.31 13.84
N ARG A 692 -29.66 -2.83 15.07
CA ARG A 692 -28.71 -2.43 16.11
C ARG A 692 -28.07 -3.67 16.71
N HIS A 693 -26.74 -3.67 16.78
CA HIS A 693 -25.92 -4.75 17.33
C HIS A 693 -24.95 -4.18 18.37
N GLU A 694 -24.51 -4.99 19.32
CA GLU A 694 -23.46 -4.63 20.28
C GLU A 694 -22.19 -5.44 20.00
N ALA A 695 -21.03 -4.77 19.99
CA ALA A 695 -19.72 -5.40 19.77
C ALA A 695 -18.69 -4.90 20.79
N VAL A 696 -17.63 -5.68 21.01
CA VAL A 696 -16.47 -5.20 21.78
C VAL A 696 -15.67 -4.20 20.93
N GLY A 697 -15.13 -3.16 21.58
CA GLY A 697 -14.45 -1.99 20.98
C GLY A 697 -14.97 -0.68 21.60
N GLU A 698 -14.22 0.42 21.51
CA GLU A 698 -14.62 1.69 22.16
C GLU A 698 -15.60 2.56 21.35
N GLN A 699 -15.70 2.35 20.03
CA GLN A 699 -16.47 3.20 19.11
C GLN A 699 -17.77 2.58 18.61
N ALA A 700 -18.69 3.43 18.12
CA ALA A 700 -19.86 3.00 17.35
C ALA A 700 -19.58 3.12 15.85
N VAL A 701 -20.14 2.21 15.04
CA VAL A 701 -20.08 2.25 13.58
C VAL A 701 -21.49 2.30 13.02
N VAL A 702 -21.77 3.30 12.19
CA VAL A 702 -23.05 3.46 11.48
C VAL A 702 -22.86 3.24 9.99
N CYS A 703 -23.74 2.45 9.38
CA CYS A 703 -23.74 2.16 7.95
C CYS A 703 -25.16 2.30 7.36
N VAL A 704 -25.25 2.74 6.11
CA VAL A 704 -26.51 2.77 5.34
C VAL A 704 -26.26 2.27 3.93
N ALA A 705 -26.83 1.11 3.59
CA ALA A 705 -26.65 0.42 2.31
C ALA A 705 -27.87 0.53 1.38
N TYR A 706 -27.58 0.52 0.08
CA TYR A 706 -28.49 0.67 -1.05
C TYR A 706 -28.06 -0.25 -2.20
N PRO A 707 -28.96 -0.61 -3.14
CA PRO A 707 -28.55 -1.33 -4.35
C PRO A 707 -27.56 -0.53 -5.21
N HIS A 708 -26.67 -1.23 -5.91
CA HIS A 708 -25.76 -0.66 -6.91
C HIS A 708 -26.06 -1.20 -8.32
N CYS A 709 -25.65 -0.47 -9.36
CA CYS A 709 -25.88 -0.85 -10.77
C CYS A 709 -24.85 -1.84 -11.36
N GLY A 710 -23.84 -2.23 -10.57
CA GLY A 710 -22.66 -2.93 -11.07
C GLY A 710 -21.75 -2.04 -11.93
N PHE A 711 -20.62 -2.60 -12.38
CA PHE A 711 -19.61 -1.85 -13.13
C PHE A 711 -19.74 -1.89 -14.65
N GLY A 712 -20.63 -2.72 -15.19
CA GLY A 712 -20.86 -2.91 -16.63
C GLY A 712 -21.71 -1.82 -17.29
N PRO A 713 -22.90 -1.47 -16.74
CA PRO A 713 -23.75 -0.43 -17.33
C PRO A 713 -23.09 0.95 -17.31
N ASP A 714 -23.29 1.75 -18.37
CA ASP A 714 -22.72 3.10 -18.50
C ASP A 714 -23.06 4.04 -17.33
N LEU A 715 -24.19 3.79 -16.64
CA LEU A 715 -24.62 4.50 -15.44
C LEU A 715 -23.61 4.40 -14.27
N VAL A 716 -22.68 3.44 -14.30
CA VAL A 716 -21.57 3.36 -13.32
C VAL A 716 -20.78 4.67 -13.25
N THR A 717 -20.70 5.45 -14.33
CA THR A 717 -20.01 6.75 -14.31
C THR A 717 -20.70 7.75 -13.38
N ALA A 718 -22.03 7.80 -13.37
CA ALA A 718 -22.82 8.57 -12.40
C ALA A 718 -22.69 8.03 -10.97
N ALA A 719 -22.55 6.71 -10.80
CA ALA A 719 -22.32 6.10 -9.50
C ALA A 719 -20.93 6.44 -8.91
N ASN A 720 -19.88 6.39 -9.73
CA ASN A 720 -18.53 6.84 -9.33
C ASN A 720 -18.54 8.32 -8.92
N VAL A 721 -19.26 9.19 -9.65
CA VAL A 721 -19.40 10.61 -9.26
C VAL A 721 -20.19 10.74 -7.95
N ALA A 722 -21.26 9.98 -7.75
CA ALA A 722 -22.00 10.00 -6.48
C ALA A 722 -21.13 9.58 -5.27
N GLU A 723 -20.21 8.63 -5.45
CA GLU A 723 -19.21 8.24 -4.43
C GLU A 723 -18.21 9.37 -4.16
N GLU A 724 -17.64 9.98 -5.20
CA GLU A 724 -16.67 11.09 -5.13
C GLU A 724 -17.27 12.40 -4.55
N LEU A 725 -18.60 12.49 -4.44
CA LEU A 725 -19.34 13.55 -3.74
C LEU A 725 -19.62 13.25 -2.26
N LEU A 726 -19.54 11.97 -1.85
CA LEU A 726 -19.90 11.45 -0.53
C LEU A 726 -18.70 10.86 0.24
N SER A 727 -17.53 10.74 -0.40
CA SER A 727 -16.34 10.07 0.15
C SER A 727 -15.07 10.91 -0.06
N GLY A 728 -14.09 10.75 0.85
CA GLY A 728 -12.84 11.52 0.84
C GLY A 728 -12.98 12.96 1.38
N MET A 729 -11.83 13.61 1.64
CA MET A 729 -11.76 14.91 2.34
C MET A 729 -12.50 16.04 1.61
N ALA A 730 -12.62 15.96 0.28
CA ALA A 730 -13.33 16.93 -0.57
C ALA A 730 -14.86 16.86 -0.47
N SER A 731 -15.41 15.79 0.11
CA SER A 731 -16.84 15.49 0.01
C SER A 731 -17.71 16.39 0.89
N GLY A 732 -18.94 16.64 0.45
CA GLY A 732 -19.92 17.37 1.25
C GLY A 732 -20.22 16.67 2.58
N LEU A 733 -20.18 15.34 2.59
CA LEU A 733 -20.40 14.52 3.78
C LEU A 733 -19.23 14.60 4.78
N PHE A 734 -17.98 14.52 4.31
CA PHE A 734 -16.79 14.66 5.17
C PHE A 734 -16.73 16.04 5.82
N HIS A 735 -16.87 17.12 5.03
CA HIS A 735 -16.88 18.48 5.57
C HIS A 735 -18.00 18.68 6.60
N ARG A 736 -19.24 18.28 6.27
CA ARG A 736 -20.42 18.42 7.17
C ARG A 736 -20.28 17.65 8.48
N VAL A 737 -19.85 16.38 8.43
CA VAL A 737 -19.93 15.47 9.58
C VAL A 737 -18.65 15.48 10.42
N ARG A 738 -17.47 15.54 9.77
CA ARG A 738 -16.16 15.57 10.47
C ARG A 738 -15.71 17.01 10.76
N GLU A 739 -15.54 17.85 9.74
CA GLU A 739 -14.93 19.18 9.93
C GLU A 739 -15.86 20.21 10.59
N GLU A 740 -17.10 20.37 10.12
CA GLU A 740 -18.05 21.39 10.62
C GLU A 740 -18.70 21.01 11.96
N LYS A 741 -18.95 19.70 12.20
CA LYS A 741 -19.69 19.21 13.38
C LYS A 741 -18.89 18.30 14.33
N GLY A 742 -17.75 17.73 13.92
CA GLY A 742 -16.92 16.88 14.79
C GLY A 742 -17.54 15.55 15.25
N LEU A 743 -18.60 15.08 14.58
CA LEU A 743 -19.45 13.95 15.00
C LEU A 743 -18.81 12.58 14.76
N ALA A 744 -18.08 12.43 13.65
CA ALA A 744 -17.48 11.18 13.20
C ALA A 744 -15.97 11.31 13.05
N TYR A 745 -15.25 10.23 13.34
CA TYR A 745 -13.78 10.14 13.23
C TYR A 745 -13.37 9.95 11.76
N PHE A 746 -14.12 9.09 11.07
CA PHE A 746 -14.10 8.92 9.62
C PHE A 746 -15.53 8.80 9.12
N VAL A 747 -15.75 9.22 7.87
CA VAL A 747 -17.02 9.08 7.17
C VAL A 747 -16.74 8.99 5.67
N GLY A 748 -17.53 8.20 4.95
CA GLY A 748 -17.43 8.12 3.49
C GLY A 748 -18.51 7.25 2.86
N ALA A 749 -18.32 6.97 1.58
CA ALA A 749 -19.09 6.01 0.79
C ALA A 749 -18.15 5.06 0.04
N THR A 750 -18.61 3.83 -0.19
CA THR A 750 -17.91 2.79 -0.96
C THR A 750 -18.93 1.74 -1.46
N ARG A 751 -18.47 0.70 -2.15
CA ARG A 751 -19.34 -0.30 -2.79
C ARG A 751 -18.75 -1.72 -2.81
N VAL A 752 -19.64 -2.70 -2.86
CA VAL A 752 -19.36 -4.08 -3.27
C VAL A 752 -20.12 -4.33 -4.56
N GLU A 753 -19.41 -4.55 -5.67
CA GLU A 753 -20.02 -4.58 -7.01
C GLU A 753 -19.61 -5.78 -7.86
N THR A 754 -20.52 -6.18 -8.75
CA THR A 754 -20.29 -7.15 -9.82
C THR A 754 -20.67 -6.51 -11.16
N VAL A 755 -20.87 -7.31 -12.21
CA VAL A 755 -21.06 -6.80 -13.58
C VAL A 755 -22.31 -5.91 -13.70
N ASP A 756 -23.43 -6.33 -13.11
CA ASP A 756 -24.77 -5.78 -13.34
C ASP A 756 -25.53 -5.39 -12.05
N GLN A 757 -24.93 -5.61 -10.88
CA GLN A 757 -25.54 -5.40 -9.56
C GLN A 757 -24.50 -5.15 -8.47
N GLY A 758 -24.97 -4.83 -7.26
CA GLY A 758 -24.14 -4.74 -6.05
C GLY A 758 -24.82 -4.03 -4.89
N MET A 759 -24.00 -3.60 -3.93
CA MET A 759 -24.37 -2.79 -2.78
C MET A 759 -23.50 -1.52 -2.75
N PHE A 760 -24.12 -0.35 -2.69
CA PHE A 760 -23.49 0.95 -2.44
C PHE A 760 -23.81 1.36 -1.01
N TYR A 761 -22.83 1.76 -0.20
CA TYR A 761 -23.10 2.09 1.19
C TYR A 761 -22.27 3.27 1.72
N LEU A 762 -22.90 4.04 2.61
CA LEU A 762 -22.26 5.05 3.42
C LEU A 762 -21.86 4.41 4.75
N TYR A 763 -20.75 4.83 5.33
CA TYR A 763 -20.22 4.32 6.61
C TYR A 763 -19.52 5.41 7.41
N ALA A 764 -19.52 5.30 8.74
CA ALA A 764 -18.81 6.20 9.64
C ALA A 764 -18.52 5.59 11.03
N GLY A 765 -17.37 5.92 11.60
CA GLY A 765 -17.02 5.67 13.01
C GLY A 765 -17.33 6.91 13.87
N THR A 766 -17.97 6.71 15.01
CA THR A 766 -18.66 7.76 15.79
C THR A 766 -18.74 7.38 17.27
N THR A 767 -19.15 8.30 18.16
CA THR A 767 -19.63 7.90 19.50
C THR A 767 -21.02 7.26 19.40
N ALA A 768 -21.42 6.50 20.43
CA ALA A 768 -22.76 5.94 20.54
C ALA A 768 -23.86 7.02 20.55
N GLU A 769 -23.58 8.15 21.20
CA GLU A 769 -24.50 9.30 21.32
C GLU A 769 -24.65 10.06 19.99
N ALA A 770 -23.57 10.20 19.22
CA ALA A 770 -23.57 10.91 17.94
C ALA A 770 -24.14 10.10 16.77
N SER A 771 -24.28 8.77 16.92
CA SER A 771 -24.76 7.85 15.86
C SER A 771 -26.06 8.30 15.18
N GLU A 772 -27.06 8.76 15.95
CA GLU A 772 -28.33 9.24 15.42
C GLU A 772 -28.24 10.62 14.73
N GLU A 773 -27.16 11.39 14.94
CA GLU A 773 -26.92 12.60 14.15
C GLU A 773 -26.14 12.30 12.87
N VAL A 774 -25.13 11.43 12.93
CA VAL A 774 -24.38 11.00 11.74
C VAL A 774 -25.33 10.41 10.69
N LEU A 775 -26.27 9.54 11.10
CA LEU A 775 -27.31 9.01 10.21
C LEU A 775 -28.23 10.10 9.61
N ARG A 776 -28.54 11.16 10.38
CA ARG A 776 -29.35 12.31 9.88
C ARG A 776 -28.59 13.14 8.85
N GLU A 777 -27.29 13.39 9.06
CA GLU A 777 -26.46 14.13 8.10
C GLU A 777 -26.16 13.32 6.84
N MET A 778 -25.99 12.00 6.95
CA MET A 778 -25.91 11.07 5.79
C MET A 778 -27.17 11.18 4.91
N GLU A 779 -28.36 11.02 5.50
CA GLU A 779 -29.61 11.15 4.75
C GLU A 779 -29.83 12.58 4.22
N ALA A 780 -29.33 13.62 4.90
CA ALA A 780 -29.41 15.00 4.41
C ALA A 780 -28.62 15.22 3.10
N GLU A 781 -27.39 14.69 2.99
CA GLU A 781 -26.62 14.73 1.74
C GLU A 781 -27.23 13.83 0.66
N LEU A 782 -27.77 12.66 1.01
CA LEU A 782 -28.53 11.84 0.06
C LEU A 782 -29.79 12.54 -0.44
N VAL A 783 -30.49 13.31 0.41
CA VAL A 783 -31.62 14.17 0.01
C VAL A 783 -31.13 15.25 -0.96
N ARG A 784 -29.97 15.85 -0.72
CA ARG A 784 -29.36 16.87 -1.60
C ARG A 784 -29.09 16.32 -3.01
N LEU A 785 -28.45 15.15 -3.10
CA LEU A 785 -28.17 14.46 -4.37
C LEU A 785 -29.48 14.09 -5.11
N ARG A 786 -30.46 13.50 -4.42
CA ARG A 786 -31.78 13.13 -5.01
C ARG A 786 -32.59 14.35 -5.49
N LYS A 787 -32.38 15.52 -4.89
CA LYS A 787 -32.92 16.82 -5.33
C LYS A 787 -32.10 17.51 -6.41
N GLY A 788 -30.89 17.02 -6.72
CA GLY A 788 -29.94 17.66 -7.65
C GLY A 788 -29.46 19.02 -7.18
N GLN A 789 -29.30 19.19 -5.86
CA GLN A 789 -28.85 20.43 -5.25
C GLN A 789 -27.32 20.48 -5.22
N PHE A 790 -26.72 20.50 -6.40
CA PHE A 790 -25.27 20.62 -6.60
C PHE A 790 -24.81 22.07 -6.49
N LYS A 791 -23.57 22.29 -6.06
CA LYS A 791 -22.87 23.58 -6.18
C LYS A 791 -22.43 23.76 -7.65
N PRO A 792 -22.23 25.01 -8.12
CA PRO A 792 -21.57 25.24 -9.42
C PRO A 792 -20.24 24.49 -9.50
N GLU A 793 -19.99 23.86 -10.66
CA GLU A 793 -18.84 22.99 -10.95
C GLU A 793 -18.66 21.72 -10.08
N GLU A 794 -19.50 21.43 -9.07
CA GLU A 794 -19.29 20.30 -8.13
C GLU A 794 -19.13 18.94 -8.85
N ILE A 795 -19.89 18.73 -9.92
CA ILE A 795 -19.81 17.53 -10.79
C ILE A 795 -18.53 17.52 -11.63
N GLU A 796 -18.09 18.67 -12.17
CA GLU A 796 -16.85 18.73 -12.95
C GLU A 796 -15.61 18.61 -12.06
N ASP A 797 -15.64 19.12 -10.82
CA ASP A 797 -14.61 18.87 -9.81
C ASP A 797 -14.53 17.39 -9.42
N ALA A 798 -15.67 16.72 -9.24
CA ALA A 798 -15.68 15.26 -9.04
C ALA A 798 -15.15 14.51 -10.28
N LYS A 799 -15.50 14.93 -11.51
CA LYS A 799 -14.97 14.36 -12.75
C LYS A 799 -13.47 14.61 -12.91
N ARG A 800 -12.95 15.78 -12.49
CA ARG A 800 -11.52 16.09 -12.42
C ARG A 800 -10.80 15.17 -11.43
N ARG A 801 -11.31 15.01 -10.21
CA ARG A 801 -10.75 14.08 -9.20
C ARG A 801 -10.81 12.63 -9.65
N LEU A 802 -11.94 12.14 -10.17
CA LEU A 802 -12.04 10.77 -10.73
C LEU A 802 -11.09 10.55 -11.92
N ARG A 803 -10.87 11.56 -12.77
CA ARG A 803 -9.84 11.51 -13.82
C ARG A 803 -8.45 11.38 -13.22
N VAL A 804 -8.13 12.12 -12.15
CA VAL A 804 -6.84 12.02 -11.46
C VAL A 804 -6.70 10.72 -10.68
N ASN A 805 -7.74 10.22 -10.01
CA ASN A 805 -7.77 8.93 -9.32
C ASN A 805 -7.64 7.75 -10.31
N ARG A 806 -8.28 7.85 -11.48
CA ARG A 806 -8.06 6.91 -12.61
C ARG A 806 -6.67 7.06 -13.22
N ARG A 807 -6.18 8.30 -13.35
CA ARG A 807 -4.77 8.68 -13.55
C ARG A 807 -3.91 8.46 -12.27
N GLN A 808 -4.36 7.62 -11.32
CA GLN A 808 -3.64 7.12 -10.14
C GLN A 808 -3.75 5.57 -9.91
N GLY A 809 -4.16 4.74 -10.89
CA GLY A 809 -4.38 3.27 -10.71
C GLY A 809 -3.89 2.21 -11.76
N ARG A 810 -2.88 2.44 -12.62
CA ARG A 810 -2.60 1.69 -13.90
C ARG A 810 -1.11 1.70 -14.45
N GLN A 811 -0.03 1.92 -13.69
CA GLN A 811 1.36 2.33 -14.14
C GLN A 811 2.21 1.11 -14.34
N SER A 812 2.16 0.24 -13.32
CA SER A 812 2.49 -1.15 -13.52
C SER A 812 1.65 -1.66 -14.69
N ALA A 813 2.35 -2.27 -15.64
CA ALA A 813 1.73 -2.96 -16.75
C ALA A 813 0.71 -4.00 -16.20
N GLY A 814 1.08 -4.68 -15.10
CA GLY A 814 0.21 -5.58 -14.35
C GLY A 814 -1.14 -5.00 -13.93
N ALA A 815 -1.23 -3.72 -13.49
CA ALA A 815 -2.52 -3.14 -13.09
C ALA A 815 -3.47 -2.91 -14.27
N ARG A 816 -2.92 -2.57 -15.45
CA ARG A 816 -3.70 -2.44 -16.70
C ARG A 816 -4.20 -3.79 -17.17
N MET A 817 -3.28 -4.75 -17.16
CA MET A 817 -3.48 -6.13 -17.57
C MET A 817 -4.58 -6.80 -16.73
N GLN A 818 -4.48 -6.80 -15.40
CA GLN A 818 -5.52 -7.30 -14.50
C GLN A 818 -6.87 -6.63 -14.76
N GLY A 819 -6.89 -5.29 -14.91
CA GLY A 819 -8.08 -4.54 -15.26
C GLY A 819 -8.74 -5.08 -16.54
N ALA A 820 -8.01 -5.04 -17.65
CA ALA A 820 -8.48 -5.48 -18.97
C ALA A 820 -8.92 -6.95 -18.99
N MET A 821 -8.15 -7.87 -18.37
CA MET A 821 -8.50 -9.29 -18.27
C MET A 821 -9.84 -9.50 -17.59
N VAL A 822 -10.15 -8.78 -16.50
CA VAL A 822 -11.45 -8.89 -15.83
C VAL A 822 -12.59 -8.38 -16.72
N ARG A 823 -12.43 -7.28 -17.47
CA ARG A 823 -13.48 -6.79 -18.40
C ARG A 823 -13.70 -7.75 -19.57
N GLU A 824 -12.63 -8.37 -20.06
CA GLU A 824 -12.67 -9.39 -21.11
C GLU A 824 -13.40 -10.65 -20.65
N LEU A 825 -13.08 -11.17 -19.46
CA LEU A 825 -13.72 -12.37 -18.89
C LEU A 825 -15.23 -12.22 -18.74
N VAL A 826 -15.68 -11.05 -18.28
CA VAL A 826 -17.11 -10.78 -18.03
C VAL A 826 -17.86 -10.21 -19.25
N GLY A 827 -17.27 -10.29 -20.45
CA GLY A 827 -17.94 -9.97 -21.70
C GLY A 827 -18.09 -8.47 -22.02
N LEU A 828 -17.49 -7.58 -21.23
CA LEU A 828 -17.42 -6.14 -21.53
C LEU A 828 -16.31 -5.80 -22.55
N GLY A 829 -15.34 -6.70 -22.70
CA GLY A 829 -14.19 -6.57 -23.60
C GLY A 829 -13.02 -5.82 -22.96
N ALA A 830 -11.79 -6.24 -23.27
CA ALA A 830 -10.55 -5.69 -22.69
C ALA A 830 -10.44 -4.15 -22.77
N ASN A 831 -11.00 -3.55 -23.83
CA ASN A 831 -10.94 -2.12 -24.11
C ASN A 831 -12.14 -1.30 -23.58
N PHE A 832 -13.06 -1.89 -22.81
CA PHE A 832 -14.15 -1.17 -22.12
C PHE A 832 -13.66 0.04 -21.29
N ASP A 833 -12.46 -0.07 -20.73
CA ASP A 833 -11.79 0.99 -19.98
C ASP A 833 -11.32 2.16 -20.86
N ALA A 834 -11.07 1.98 -22.15
CA ALA A 834 -10.68 3.08 -23.05
C ALA A 834 -11.86 4.03 -23.32
N GLU A 835 -13.10 3.52 -23.32
CA GLU A 835 -14.31 4.33 -23.44
C GLU A 835 -14.68 5.10 -22.16
N TRP A 836 -13.95 4.94 -21.05
CA TRP A 836 -14.31 5.54 -19.77
C TRP A 836 -14.37 7.07 -19.85
N ASP A 837 -13.44 7.72 -20.55
CA ASP A 837 -13.43 9.18 -20.67
C ASP A 837 -14.57 9.72 -21.55
N ARG A 838 -14.99 8.96 -22.58
CA ARG A 838 -16.20 9.25 -23.38
C ARG A 838 -17.45 9.24 -22.49
N ARG A 839 -17.56 8.24 -21.62
CA ARG A 839 -18.73 8.03 -20.75
C ARG A 839 -18.74 8.99 -19.56
N MET A 840 -17.58 9.26 -18.97
CA MET A 840 -17.44 10.26 -17.91
C MET A 840 -17.68 11.68 -18.42
N ALA A 841 -17.26 12.01 -19.64
CA ALA A 841 -17.62 13.30 -20.27
C ALA A 841 -19.14 13.47 -20.42
N ALA A 842 -19.86 12.39 -20.75
CA ALA A 842 -21.33 12.36 -20.86
C ALA A 842 -22.07 12.30 -19.51
N THR A 843 -21.37 12.22 -18.38
CA THR A 843 -21.99 12.27 -17.04
C THR A 843 -22.24 13.72 -16.63
N ASP A 844 -23.50 14.10 -16.43
CA ASP A 844 -23.93 15.43 -15.99
C ASP A 844 -24.64 15.39 -14.61
N GLU A 845 -25.02 16.57 -14.10
CA GLU A 845 -25.83 16.69 -12.87
C GLU A 845 -27.09 15.83 -12.90
N ARG A 846 -27.73 15.71 -14.06
CA ARG A 846 -28.95 14.92 -14.21
C ARG A 846 -28.68 13.42 -14.09
N ALA A 847 -27.62 12.91 -14.70
CA ALA A 847 -27.23 11.50 -14.60
C ALA A 847 -26.95 11.11 -13.13
N VAL A 848 -26.29 11.98 -12.36
CA VAL A 848 -26.03 11.79 -10.93
C VAL A 848 -27.31 11.88 -10.10
N GLN A 849 -28.19 12.85 -10.39
CA GLN A 849 -29.51 12.96 -9.77
C GLN A 849 -30.39 11.72 -10.04
N ASP A 850 -30.48 11.27 -11.29
CA ASP A 850 -31.33 10.16 -11.69
C ASP A 850 -30.75 8.80 -11.20
N PHE A 851 -29.42 8.67 -11.05
CA PHE A 851 -28.80 7.58 -10.28
C PHE A 851 -29.22 7.62 -8.81
N ALA A 852 -29.03 8.77 -8.13
CA ALA A 852 -29.35 8.91 -6.71
C ALA A 852 -30.84 8.65 -6.42
N ARG A 853 -31.75 9.09 -7.30
CA ARG A 853 -33.19 8.83 -7.19
C ARG A 853 -33.56 7.36 -7.38
N ARG A 854 -32.85 6.63 -8.24
CA ARG A 854 -33.16 5.24 -8.60
C ARG A 854 -32.57 4.22 -7.62
N PHE A 855 -31.34 4.46 -7.17
CA PHE A 855 -30.59 3.51 -6.35
C PHE A 855 -30.57 3.90 -4.88
N LEU A 856 -30.41 5.19 -4.56
CA LEU A 856 -30.29 5.69 -3.19
C LEU A 856 -31.65 6.12 -2.59
N ASP A 857 -32.78 5.54 -3.02
CA ASP A 857 -34.11 5.82 -2.46
C ASP A 857 -34.18 5.36 -0.98
N ALA A 858 -34.61 6.25 -0.08
CA ALA A 858 -34.78 5.96 1.34
C ALA A 858 -35.70 4.75 1.62
N LYS A 859 -36.59 4.38 0.68
CA LYS A 859 -37.42 3.16 0.76
C LYS A 859 -36.61 1.85 0.69
N LEU A 860 -35.35 1.90 0.25
CA LEU A 860 -34.46 0.75 0.07
C LEU A 860 -33.30 0.73 1.08
N ALA A 861 -33.24 1.73 1.98
CA ALA A 861 -32.14 1.93 2.92
C ALA A 861 -32.04 0.78 3.95
N GLN A 862 -30.94 0.03 3.90
CA GLN A 862 -30.57 -0.94 4.92
C GLN A 862 -29.60 -0.28 5.90
N THR A 863 -30.13 0.16 7.05
CA THR A 863 -29.34 0.79 8.10
C THR A 863 -28.82 -0.25 9.09
N LEU A 864 -27.55 -0.13 9.47
CA LEU A 864 -26.92 -0.90 10.53
C LEU A 864 -26.23 0.06 11.51
N VAL A 865 -26.40 -0.19 12.81
CA VAL A 865 -25.66 0.49 13.88
C VAL A 865 -25.00 -0.56 14.76
N VAL A 866 -23.68 -0.59 14.80
CA VAL A 866 -22.90 -1.36 15.76
C VAL A 866 -22.50 -0.42 16.89
N LEU A 867 -22.89 -0.75 18.13
CA LEU A 867 -22.59 0.04 19.32
C LEU A 867 -21.47 -0.62 20.16
N PRO A 868 -20.63 0.19 20.84
CA PRO A 868 -19.61 -0.32 21.75
C PRO A 868 -20.28 -0.90 23.00
N LYS A 869 -19.97 -2.17 23.27
CA LYS A 869 -20.52 -2.91 24.39
C LYS A 869 -19.79 -2.52 25.68
N LYS A 870 -20.54 -2.02 26.66
CA LYS A 870 -19.99 -1.72 27.99
C LYS A 870 -19.63 -3.04 28.69
N VAL A 871 -18.35 -3.14 29.06
CA VAL A 871 -17.74 -4.26 29.80
C VAL A 871 -17.92 -4.05 31.31
#